data_AF-A0A834LVG4-F1
#
_entry.id   AF-A0A834LVG4-F1
#
_cell.length_a   1.000
_cell.length_b   1.000
_cell.length_c   1.000
_cell.angle_alpha   90.00
_cell.angle_beta   90.00
_cell.angle_gamma   90.00
#
_symmetry.space_group_name_H-M   'P 1'
#
loop_
_entity.id
_entity.type
_entity.pdbx_description
1 polymer ?
#
loop_
_entity_poly.entity_id
_entity_poly.type
_entity_poly.pdbx_seq_one_letter_code
_entity_poly.pdbx_strand_id
1 'polypeptide(L)'
;MAGVGVTMEVGNDGVAVITISNPPVNALAIPVLDGLKEKFVEATRREDVKAIVLTGKGGKFSGGFDINVFERVHKTGDISIMPDVSVDLVVNTIEGPHLFSIITLFSNTAFTCGFLHVVFVMPSDGKKPVVAAIEGLALGGGLELTMGCHARIAAPKAQLGLPELSLGVLPGFGGTQRLPRLLGLSKAVEMMLLSKPIMSEEGKKLGLIDALVSSEELLRVSRLWALDIAARRKPWIRSLHRTDKLGSLSESREILKVARQQAKQTAPNMPQHLACLDVIEEGIVHGGYNGVLKEAQVFKELVLSDTSRGLVHVFFAQRATSKVPNVTDIGLKPRSVKRVAVIGGGLMGSGIATALILGNIYVVLKEVNSEYLLRGIKMVEGNVQGLVARKKLAQDKAEKALSMLKGVLDYSEFRNVDMVIEAVIEKVPLKQTIFSEIEKACPPHCILASNTSTIDLNVVGEKTSSQDRIVGAHFFSPAHVMPLLEIVRTEKTSAQVILDLMAVGKIIKKVPVVVGNCTAFAVNRTFFPYTQGSHLLLNLGVDVFRIDRLISRFGLPMGPFHFAVAMAIFDAILLQDLAGYGVALAVGKELGAAFSDRSFRSPLVELLVKSGRNGKNNGKGYYLYEKGSKPKPDPSVLPIIEECRRVTNVMPGGKPISVSDNEIVEMILFPVVNEACRVMDEGVVVRASDLDVASVLGMSFPSYRGGIVFWGDTVGPNHIYASLKKWSELYGSFYKPSRFLEERATKGIPLSAPASTSPGSRSRL
;
A
#
# COMPACT_ATOMS: atom_id res chain seq x y z
N MET A 1 8.66 -11.73 -28.52
CA MET A 1 8.35 -10.77 -27.43
C MET A 1 8.77 -9.39 -27.90
N ALA A 2 7.96 -8.35 -27.68
CA ALA A 2 8.39 -6.98 -28.02
C ALA A 2 9.63 -6.64 -27.18
N GLY A 3 10.74 -6.30 -27.84
CA GLY A 3 11.99 -5.94 -27.17
C GLY A 3 11.85 -4.66 -26.35
N VAL A 4 12.72 -4.51 -25.35
CA VAL A 4 12.91 -3.25 -24.62
C VAL A 4 13.63 -2.28 -25.54
N GLY A 5 13.09 -1.08 -25.74
CA GLY A 5 13.73 -0.04 -26.53
C GLY A 5 12.79 1.03 -27.03
N VAL A 6 13.32 1.88 -27.91
CA VAL A 6 12.62 2.99 -28.53
C VAL A 6 12.85 2.91 -30.04
N THR A 7 11.77 2.91 -30.81
CA THR A 7 11.83 2.89 -32.27
C THR A 7 11.36 4.22 -32.83
N MET A 8 11.81 4.56 -34.03
CA MET A 8 11.34 5.73 -34.78
C MET A 8 11.01 5.33 -36.21
N GLU A 9 9.83 5.72 -36.68
CA GLU A 9 9.40 5.55 -38.07
C GLU A 9 8.99 6.90 -38.64
N VAL A 10 9.49 7.26 -39.83
CA VAL A 10 9.13 8.51 -40.50
C VAL A 10 8.13 8.19 -41.60
N GLY A 11 6.93 8.76 -41.51
CA GLY A 11 5.93 8.57 -42.57
C GLY A 11 6.11 9.55 -43.73
N ASN A 12 5.42 9.27 -44.84
CA ASN A 12 5.49 10.06 -46.07
C ASN A 12 5.04 11.53 -45.92
N ASP A 13 4.30 11.84 -44.86
CA ASP A 13 3.90 13.20 -44.49
C ASP A 13 5.01 14.01 -43.78
N GLY A 14 6.16 13.38 -43.51
CA GLY A 14 7.29 13.97 -42.77
C GLY A 14 7.13 13.94 -41.25
N VAL A 15 6.17 13.18 -40.71
CA VAL A 15 6.00 13.03 -39.25
C VAL A 15 6.72 11.77 -38.76
N ALA A 16 7.67 11.97 -37.84
CA ALA A 16 8.36 10.90 -37.13
C ALA A 16 7.51 10.39 -35.95
N VAL A 17 7.27 9.08 -35.87
CA VAL A 17 6.61 8.43 -34.74
C VAL A 17 7.66 7.74 -33.89
N ILE A 18 7.91 8.30 -32.71
CA ILE A 18 8.78 7.70 -31.70
C ILE A 18 7.90 6.83 -30.79
N THR A 19 8.21 5.54 -30.70
CA THR A 19 7.42 4.55 -29.97
C THR A 19 8.22 3.95 -28.81
N ILE A 20 7.71 4.11 -27.59
CA ILE A 20 8.26 3.47 -26.38
C ILE A 20 7.79 2.02 -26.31
N SER A 21 8.72 1.08 -26.12
CA SER A 21 8.41 -0.35 -25.90
C SER A 21 9.19 -0.88 -24.71
N ASN A 22 8.52 -1.10 -23.58
CA ASN A 22 9.07 -1.80 -22.41
C ASN A 22 7.95 -2.51 -21.63
N PRO A 23 7.41 -3.63 -22.16
CA PRO A 23 6.28 -4.31 -21.53
C PRO A 23 6.61 -4.74 -20.08
N PRO A 24 5.62 -4.82 -19.18
CA PRO A 24 4.18 -4.80 -19.44
C PRO A 24 3.52 -3.40 -19.37
N VAL A 25 4.25 -2.36 -18.97
CA VAL A 25 3.67 -1.01 -18.72
C VAL A 25 4.44 0.12 -19.38
N ASN A 26 5.47 -0.16 -20.19
CA ASN A 26 6.35 0.83 -20.81
C ASN A 26 7.04 1.71 -19.75
N ALA A 27 7.68 1.08 -18.77
CA ALA A 27 8.45 1.79 -17.75
C ALA A 27 9.65 2.53 -18.38
N LEU A 28 9.93 3.74 -17.92
CA LEU A 28 11.07 4.56 -18.36
C LEU A 28 12.35 4.07 -17.66
N ALA A 29 12.77 2.86 -18.03
CA ALA A 29 14.06 2.30 -17.64
C ALA A 29 15.21 3.02 -18.38
N ILE A 30 16.44 2.87 -17.89
CA ILE A 30 17.63 3.52 -18.47
C ILE A 30 17.71 3.31 -20.00
N PRO A 31 17.62 2.08 -20.56
CA PRO A 31 17.70 1.89 -22.02
C PRO A 31 16.58 2.61 -22.80
N VAL A 32 15.41 2.81 -22.18
CA VAL A 32 14.30 3.55 -22.79
C VAL A 32 14.61 5.05 -22.80
N LEU A 33 15.15 5.59 -21.72
CA LEU A 33 15.57 6.99 -21.66
C LEU A 33 16.69 7.27 -22.67
N ASP A 34 17.67 6.36 -22.77
CA ASP A 34 18.77 6.45 -23.73
C ASP A 34 18.23 6.42 -25.17
N GLY A 35 17.33 5.49 -25.47
CA GLY A 35 16.68 5.40 -26.77
C GLY A 35 15.83 6.64 -27.09
N LEU A 36 15.11 7.21 -26.11
CA LEU A 36 14.36 8.45 -26.30
C LEU A 36 15.32 9.60 -26.64
N LYS A 37 16.42 9.75 -25.89
CA LYS A 37 17.45 10.75 -26.14
C LYS A 37 18.00 10.63 -27.56
N GLU A 38 18.41 9.42 -27.95
CA GLU A 38 18.95 9.14 -29.29
C GLU A 38 17.94 9.50 -30.39
N LYS A 39 16.69 9.01 -30.27
CA LYS A 39 15.66 9.22 -31.31
C LYS A 39 15.18 10.66 -31.41
N PHE A 40 15.10 11.40 -30.30
CA PHE A 40 14.82 12.84 -30.36
C PHE A 40 15.95 13.62 -31.05
N VAL A 41 17.21 13.30 -30.77
CA VAL A 41 18.37 13.92 -31.44
C VAL A 41 18.38 13.58 -32.93
N GLU A 42 18.16 12.31 -33.29
CA GLU A 42 18.05 11.83 -34.67
C GLU A 42 16.94 12.58 -35.42
N ALA A 43 15.72 12.58 -34.87
CA ALA A 43 14.56 13.26 -35.44
C ALA A 43 14.81 14.76 -35.64
N THR A 44 15.54 15.41 -34.72
CA THR A 44 15.84 16.85 -34.81
C THR A 44 16.82 17.15 -35.95
N ARG A 45 17.80 16.28 -36.20
CA ARG A 45 18.83 16.46 -37.23
C ARG A 45 18.36 16.14 -38.65
N ARG A 46 17.41 15.22 -38.80
CA ARG A 46 16.88 14.75 -40.09
C ARG A 46 16.05 15.80 -40.83
N GLU A 47 16.41 16.20 -42.05
CA GLU A 47 15.65 17.23 -42.80
C GLU A 47 14.27 16.76 -43.26
N ASP A 48 14.09 15.45 -43.48
CA ASP A 48 12.83 14.84 -43.91
C ASP A 48 11.76 14.83 -42.80
N VAL A 49 12.17 15.05 -41.54
CA VAL A 49 11.25 15.12 -40.39
C VAL A 49 10.80 16.56 -40.16
N LYS A 50 9.49 16.81 -40.26
CA LYS A 50 8.85 18.10 -40.01
C LYS A 50 8.30 18.23 -38.59
N ALA A 51 7.83 17.12 -38.02
CA ALA A 51 7.21 17.06 -36.70
C ALA A 51 7.35 15.67 -36.08
N ILE A 52 7.09 15.55 -34.78
CA ILE A 52 7.26 14.30 -34.01
C ILE A 52 5.96 13.95 -33.29
N VAL A 53 5.59 12.67 -33.32
CA VAL A 53 4.57 12.08 -32.45
C VAL A 53 5.26 11.09 -31.52
N LEU A 54 5.02 11.22 -30.21
CA LEU A 54 5.50 10.28 -29.20
C LEU A 54 4.34 9.39 -28.73
N THR A 55 4.54 8.08 -28.72
CA THR A 55 3.52 7.11 -28.27
C THR A 55 4.15 5.91 -27.55
N GLY A 56 3.31 5.03 -27.01
CA GLY A 56 3.74 3.78 -26.37
C GLY A 56 3.11 2.54 -27.00
N LYS A 57 3.85 1.43 -26.99
CA LYS A 57 3.43 0.17 -27.61
C LYS A 57 2.49 -0.63 -26.69
N GLY A 58 1.53 -1.37 -27.28
CA GLY A 58 0.70 -2.31 -26.53
C GLY A 58 -0.43 -1.68 -25.72
N GLY A 59 -1.02 -0.59 -26.23
CA GLY A 59 -2.19 0.07 -25.63
C GLY A 59 -1.90 0.83 -24.34
N LYS A 60 -0.62 1.18 -24.10
CA LYS A 60 -0.16 1.89 -22.90
C LYS A 60 0.92 2.88 -23.30
N PHE A 61 0.81 4.12 -22.84
CA PHE A 61 1.85 5.13 -23.06
C PHE A 61 3.08 4.85 -22.18
N SER A 62 2.98 5.07 -20.87
CA SER A 62 4.03 4.74 -19.90
C SER A 62 3.49 4.68 -18.46
N GLY A 63 3.92 3.65 -17.73
CA GLY A 63 3.66 3.48 -16.30
C GLY A 63 4.56 4.31 -15.37
N GLY A 64 5.48 5.11 -15.93
CA GLY A 64 6.40 5.97 -15.16
C GLY A 64 7.83 5.44 -15.10
N PHE A 65 8.64 6.08 -14.25
CA PHE A 65 10.05 5.76 -14.07
C PHE A 65 10.25 4.34 -13.52
N ASP A 66 11.37 3.71 -13.88
CA ASP A 66 11.70 2.38 -13.37
C ASP A 66 12.13 2.43 -11.90
N ILE A 67 11.23 2.03 -11.00
CA ILE A 67 11.44 2.06 -9.54
C ILE A 67 12.57 1.13 -9.09
N ASN A 68 13.01 0.16 -9.93
CA ASN A 68 14.18 -0.67 -9.62
C ASN A 68 15.46 0.17 -9.46
N VAL A 69 15.52 1.35 -10.09
CA VAL A 69 16.61 2.30 -9.90
C VAL A 69 16.66 2.79 -8.46
N PHE A 70 15.52 3.10 -7.83
CA PHE A 70 15.46 3.56 -6.44
C PHE A 70 15.96 2.47 -5.49
N GLU A 71 15.59 1.21 -5.72
CA GLU A 71 16.09 0.10 -4.91
C GLU A 71 17.62 0.00 -4.96
N ARG A 72 18.24 0.19 -6.14
CA ARG A 72 19.71 0.19 -6.27
C ARG A 72 20.34 1.38 -5.56
N VAL A 73 19.76 2.58 -5.69
CA VAL A 73 20.22 3.79 -4.97
C VAL A 73 20.13 3.56 -3.46
N HIS A 74 19.03 3.01 -2.95
CA HIS A 74 18.86 2.72 -1.52
C HIS A 74 19.83 1.66 -0.98
N LYS A 75 20.26 0.71 -1.83
CA LYS A 75 21.23 -0.34 -1.46
C LYS A 75 22.67 0.16 -1.48
N THR A 76 23.03 1.01 -2.43
CA THR A 76 24.42 1.47 -2.66
C THR A 76 24.73 2.82 -2.02
N GLY A 77 23.71 3.64 -1.79
CA GLY A 77 23.86 5.06 -1.47
C GLY A 77 24.34 5.90 -2.66
N ASP A 78 24.56 5.30 -3.83
CA ASP A 78 25.11 5.96 -5.00
C ASP A 78 24.01 6.59 -5.85
N ILE A 79 23.92 7.92 -5.78
CA ILE A 79 22.93 8.69 -6.53
C ILE A 79 23.31 8.85 -8.01
N SER A 80 24.56 8.58 -8.39
CA SER A 80 25.00 8.66 -9.80
C SER A 80 24.34 7.60 -10.69
N ILE A 81 23.75 6.56 -10.09
CA ILE A 81 22.93 5.55 -10.77
C ILE A 81 21.65 6.16 -11.35
N MET A 82 21.20 7.30 -10.81
CA MET A 82 20.08 8.03 -11.40
C MET A 82 20.50 8.71 -12.70
N PRO A 83 19.65 8.71 -13.73
CA PRO A 83 19.93 9.44 -14.96
C PRO A 83 20.24 10.90 -14.62
N ASP A 84 21.37 11.39 -15.14
CA ASP A 84 21.93 12.66 -14.72
C ASP A 84 20.96 13.82 -14.97
N VAL A 85 20.39 14.34 -13.87
CA VAL A 85 19.62 15.58 -13.83
C VAL A 85 20.66 16.70 -13.80
N SER A 86 21.37 16.92 -14.90
CA SER A 86 22.38 17.98 -14.97
C SER A 86 21.68 19.35 -14.92
N VAL A 87 21.61 19.88 -13.71
CA VAL A 87 21.25 21.27 -13.37
C VAL A 87 22.28 22.24 -13.97
N ASP A 88 23.54 21.82 -14.08
CA ASP A 88 24.68 22.67 -14.51
C ASP A 88 24.59 23.19 -15.95
N LEU A 89 23.94 22.45 -16.85
CA LEU A 89 23.77 22.93 -18.23
C LEU A 89 22.73 24.08 -18.31
N VAL A 90 21.70 24.08 -17.46
CA VAL A 90 20.64 25.12 -17.49
C VAL A 90 21.20 26.46 -17.01
N VAL A 91 22.08 26.44 -16.00
CA VAL A 91 22.70 27.65 -15.43
C VAL A 91 23.64 28.32 -16.45
N ASN A 92 24.37 27.54 -17.25
CA ASN A 92 25.36 28.08 -18.19
C ASN A 92 24.83 28.37 -19.60
N THR A 93 23.55 28.07 -19.90
CA THR A 93 22.96 28.27 -21.25
C THR A 93 22.05 29.51 -21.34
N ILE A 94 21.79 30.21 -20.23
CA ILE A 94 20.79 31.30 -20.17
C ILE A 94 21.36 32.69 -20.52
N GLU A 95 22.67 32.84 -20.74
CA GLU A 95 23.24 34.11 -21.26
C GLU A 95 23.85 33.92 -22.65
N GLY A 96 23.10 34.27 -23.71
CA GLY A 96 23.67 34.53 -25.05
C GLY A 96 22.83 34.10 -26.27
N PRO A 97 22.47 35.01 -27.20
CA PRO A 97 21.72 34.70 -28.43
C PRO A 97 22.50 33.92 -29.52
N HIS A 98 23.72 33.44 -29.25
CA HIS A 98 24.59 32.84 -30.27
C HIS A 98 25.19 31.51 -29.81
N LEU A 99 24.45 30.40 -29.93
CA LEU A 99 25.01 29.09 -29.61
C LEU A 99 24.52 27.90 -30.45
N PHE A 100 23.98 28.16 -31.65
CA PHE A 100 23.84 27.09 -32.65
C PHE A 100 25.15 26.82 -33.42
N SER A 101 26.14 27.72 -33.38
CA SER A 101 27.44 27.59 -34.05
C SER A 101 28.55 26.96 -33.19
N ILE A 102 28.44 26.96 -31.85
CA ILE A 102 29.47 26.39 -30.96
C ILE A 102 29.32 24.86 -30.81
N ILE A 103 28.11 24.33 -31.02
CA ILE A 103 27.81 22.89 -30.99
C ILE A 103 28.58 22.11 -32.09
N THR A 104 29.08 22.80 -33.12
CA THR A 104 29.82 22.19 -34.24
C THR A 104 31.35 22.30 -34.12
N LEU A 105 31.90 23.07 -33.19
CA LEU A 105 33.33 23.42 -33.15
C LEU A 105 34.17 22.71 -32.07
N PHE A 106 33.57 21.96 -31.14
CA PHE A 106 34.32 21.20 -30.13
C PHE A 106 33.94 19.71 -30.15
N SER A 107 34.51 18.99 -31.11
CA SER A 107 34.30 17.56 -31.33
C SER A 107 35.24 16.63 -30.54
N ASN A 108 35.97 17.09 -29.51
CA ASN A 108 36.98 16.23 -28.86
C ASN A 108 37.16 16.35 -27.33
N THR A 109 36.24 16.95 -26.58
CA THR A 109 36.25 16.87 -25.11
C THR A 109 34.83 16.66 -24.57
N ALA A 110 34.67 15.62 -23.75
CA ALA A 110 33.41 15.18 -23.17
C ALA A 110 32.73 16.23 -22.29
N PHE A 111 31.89 17.08 -22.89
CA PHE A 111 30.87 17.85 -22.19
C PHE A 111 29.50 17.30 -22.61
N THR A 112 28.96 16.42 -21.78
CA THR A 112 27.67 15.77 -21.99
C THR A 112 26.54 16.76 -21.73
N CYS A 113 25.80 17.12 -22.78
CA CYS A 113 24.47 17.71 -22.62
C CYS A 113 23.61 16.77 -21.75
N GLY A 114 23.17 17.27 -20.59
CA GLY A 114 22.51 16.51 -19.53
C GLY A 114 21.39 15.60 -20.02
N PHE A 115 21.44 14.33 -19.60
CA PHE A 115 20.59 13.26 -20.10
C PHE A 115 19.09 13.57 -20.04
N LEU A 116 18.68 14.25 -18.97
CA LEU A 116 17.29 14.56 -18.67
C LEU A 116 16.76 15.80 -19.41
N HIS A 117 17.63 16.78 -19.67
CA HIS A 117 17.28 17.97 -20.46
C HIS A 117 16.87 17.55 -21.89
N VAL A 118 17.52 16.53 -22.44
CA VAL A 118 17.23 16.04 -23.79
C VAL A 118 15.92 15.25 -23.88
N VAL A 119 15.46 14.63 -22.79
CA VAL A 119 14.25 13.78 -22.83
C VAL A 119 12.99 14.55 -22.38
N PHE A 120 13.10 15.44 -21.39
CA PHE A 120 11.94 16.09 -20.77
C PHE A 120 11.84 17.60 -21.02
N VAL A 121 12.90 18.24 -21.54
CA VAL A 121 12.91 19.68 -21.87
C VAL A 121 12.98 19.92 -23.39
N MET A 122 13.75 19.12 -24.15
CA MET A 122 13.78 19.21 -25.61
C MET A 122 12.42 19.07 -26.31
N PRO A 123 11.44 18.25 -25.84
CA PRO A 123 10.13 18.23 -26.47
C PRO A 123 9.40 19.58 -26.44
N SER A 124 9.78 20.51 -25.56
CA SER A 124 9.30 21.90 -25.53
C SER A 124 10.29 22.91 -26.15
N ASP A 125 11.59 22.63 -26.23
CA ASP A 125 12.58 23.59 -26.72
C ASP A 125 13.11 23.30 -28.13
N GLY A 126 12.74 22.14 -28.69
CA GLY A 126 13.15 21.70 -30.02
C GLY A 126 12.53 22.51 -31.15
N LYS A 127 13.26 22.60 -32.28
CA LYS A 127 12.78 23.26 -33.51
C LYS A 127 11.58 22.56 -34.16
N LYS A 128 11.33 21.30 -33.80
CA LYS A 128 10.26 20.47 -34.38
C LYS A 128 9.20 20.20 -33.31
N PRO A 129 7.91 20.42 -33.61
CA PRO A 129 6.86 20.22 -32.63
C PRO A 129 6.68 18.74 -32.30
N VAL A 130 6.39 18.47 -31.02
CA VAL A 130 6.20 17.13 -30.48
C VAL A 130 4.79 16.98 -29.92
N VAL A 131 4.04 15.97 -30.36
CA VAL A 131 2.69 15.64 -29.87
C VAL A 131 2.70 14.30 -29.16
N ALA A 132 2.18 14.24 -27.94
CA ALA A 132 2.00 12.99 -27.20
C ALA A 132 0.67 12.33 -27.58
N ALA A 133 0.74 11.09 -28.06
CA ALA A 133 -0.39 10.21 -28.36
C ALA A 133 -0.57 9.21 -27.22
N ILE A 134 -1.51 9.49 -26.32
CA ILE A 134 -1.66 8.82 -25.02
C ILE A 134 -2.76 7.77 -25.07
N GLU A 135 -2.40 6.53 -24.77
CA GLU A 135 -3.34 5.42 -24.59
C GLU A 135 -3.08 4.70 -23.26
N GLY A 136 -4.13 4.23 -22.60
CA GLY A 136 -4.04 3.42 -21.38
C GLY A 136 -3.52 4.17 -20.15
N LEU A 137 -2.20 4.25 -19.96
CA LEU A 137 -1.56 4.80 -18.76
C LEU A 137 -0.52 5.85 -19.14
N ALA A 138 -0.58 7.03 -18.53
CA ALA A 138 0.52 8.00 -18.45
C ALA A 138 0.68 8.40 -16.98
N LEU A 139 1.57 7.69 -16.27
CA LEU A 139 1.79 7.86 -14.84
C LEU A 139 3.21 8.33 -14.55
N GLY A 140 3.37 9.15 -13.52
CA GLY A 140 4.65 9.69 -13.06
C GLY A 140 5.46 10.33 -14.17
N GLY A 141 6.73 9.91 -14.32
CA GLY A 141 7.59 10.32 -15.44
C GLY A 141 6.97 10.15 -16.83
N GLY A 142 6.05 9.20 -17.01
CA GLY A 142 5.27 9.07 -18.24
C GLY A 142 4.39 10.29 -18.49
N LEU A 143 3.66 10.77 -17.48
CA LEU A 143 2.86 12.00 -17.59
C LEU A 143 3.78 13.23 -17.74
N GLU A 144 4.88 13.30 -17.01
CA GLU A 144 5.84 14.41 -17.09
C GLU A 144 6.39 14.58 -18.52
N LEU A 145 6.67 13.46 -19.20
CA LEU A 145 7.09 13.45 -20.60
C LEU A 145 6.01 14.04 -21.53
N THR A 146 4.73 13.68 -21.32
CA THR A 146 3.63 14.24 -22.12
C THR A 146 3.40 15.74 -21.85
N MET A 147 3.65 16.21 -20.63
CA MET A 147 3.51 17.62 -20.27
C MET A 147 4.64 18.49 -20.85
N GLY A 148 5.80 17.88 -21.13
CA GLY A 148 6.88 18.46 -21.91
C GLY A 148 6.56 18.62 -23.41
N CYS A 149 5.61 17.85 -23.94
CA CYS A 149 5.21 17.93 -25.35
C CYS A 149 4.38 19.17 -25.67
N HIS A 150 4.32 19.54 -26.95
CA HIS A 150 3.57 20.69 -27.43
C HIS A 150 2.04 20.48 -27.29
N ALA A 151 1.57 19.27 -27.60
CA ALA A 151 0.16 18.89 -27.41
C ALA A 151 0.03 17.45 -26.89
N ARG A 152 -1.11 17.16 -26.27
CA ARG A 152 -1.49 15.86 -25.70
C ARG A 152 -2.84 15.43 -26.27
N ILE A 153 -2.84 14.36 -27.06
CA ILE A 153 -4.03 13.73 -27.61
C ILE A 153 -4.19 12.38 -26.92
N ALA A 154 -5.39 12.08 -26.41
CA ALA A 154 -5.59 10.86 -25.62
C ALA A 154 -6.79 10.03 -26.10
N ALA A 155 -6.67 8.71 -25.91
CA ALA A 155 -7.80 7.79 -25.97
C ALA A 155 -8.66 7.86 -24.69
N PRO A 156 -9.98 7.57 -24.76
CA PRO A 156 -10.86 7.52 -23.59
C PRO A 156 -10.34 6.59 -22.50
N LYS A 157 -10.69 6.91 -21.24
CA LYS A 157 -10.30 6.14 -20.04
C LYS A 157 -8.78 6.02 -19.80
N ALA A 158 -7.94 6.80 -20.50
CA ALA A 158 -6.52 6.83 -20.18
C ALA A 158 -6.31 7.46 -18.78
N GLN A 159 -5.43 6.86 -17.98
CA GLN A 159 -5.14 7.32 -16.62
C GLN A 159 -3.94 8.28 -16.61
N LEU A 160 -4.13 9.45 -16.02
CA LEU A 160 -3.13 10.53 -15.95
C LEU A 160 -2.85 10.85 -14.48
N GLY A 161 -1.63 10.64 -13.99
CA GLY A 161 -1.31 10.96 -12.60
C GLY A 161 0.17 11.06 -12.27
N LEU A 162 0.48 11.67 -11.13
CA LEU A 162 1.83 11.78 -10.54
C LEU A 162 1.83 11.09 -9.16
N PRO A 163 2.11 9.77 -9.10
CA PRO A 163 2.02 8.98 -7.86
C PRO A 163 3.30 9.02 -7.00
N GLU A 164 4.28 9.87 -7.32
CA GLU A 164 5.63 9.87 -6.72
C GLU A 164 5.62 9.98 -5.19
N LEU A 165 4.71 10.78 -4.60
CA LEU A 165 4.66 10.96 -3.15
C LEU A 165 4.38 9.66 -2.39
N SER A 166 3.72 8.68 -3.04
CA SER A 166 3.52 7.33 -2.50
C SER A 166 4.80 6.49 -2.39
N LEU A 167 5.90 6.93 -3.03
CA LEU A 167 7.24 6.32 -2.98
C LEU A 167 8.23 7.15 -2.14
N GLY A 168 7.76 8.20 -1.47
CA GLY A 168 8.59 9.06 -0.63
C GLY A 168 9.40 10.11 -1.38
N VAL A 169 9.14 10.30 -2.67
CA VAL A 169 9.79 11.28 -3.54
C VAL A 169 8.75 12.20 -4.17
N LEU A 170 9.16 13.33 -4.74
CA LEU A 170 8.29 14.22 -5.51
C LEU A 170 8.43 13.95 -7.03
N PRO A 171 7.54 14.47 -7.89
CA PRO A 171 7.75 14.42 -9.34
C PRO A 171 9.08 15.08 -9.70
N GLY A 172 9.96 14.39 -10.42
CA GLY A 172 11.36 14.80 -10.59
C GLY A 172 11.72 15.35 -11.96
N PHE A 173 10.78 15.34 -12.92
CA PHE A 173 11.01 15.67 -14.33
C PHE A 173 10.18 16.87 -14.81
N GLY A 174 9.94 17.82 -13.90
CA GLY A 174 9.20 19.07 -14.04
C GLY A 174 7.70 18.93 -13.81
N GLY A 175 7.24 17.82 -13.25
CA GLY A 175 5.84 17.57 -12.91
C GLY A 175 5.28 18.58 -11.91
N THR A 176 6.07 18.98 -10.91
CA THR A 176 5.66 19.99 -9.91
C THR A 176 5.42 21.36 -10.55
N GLN A 177 6.03 21.62 -11.71
CA GLN A 177 5.96 22.91 -12.38
C GLN A 177 4.95 22.93 -13.54
N ARG A 178 4.93 21.88 -14.36
CA ARG A 178 4.07 21.83 -15.55
C ARG A 178 2.62 21.49 -15.21
N LEU A 179 2.37 20.62 -14.22
CA LEU A 179 1.00 20.20 -13.89
C LEU A 179 0.15 21.39 -13.38
N PRO A 180 0.60 22.22 -12.42
CA PRO A 180 -0.16 23.41 -12.00
C PRO A 180 -0.47 24.39 -13.13
N ARG A 181 0.45 24.52 -14.09
CA ARG A 181 0.31 25.44 -15.24
C ARG A 181 -0.62 24.93 -16.33
N LEU A 182 -0.75 23.61 -16.47
CA LEU A 182 -1.63 22.99 -17.47
C LEU A 182 -3.03 22.71 -16.93
N LEU A 183 -3.15 22.27 -15.68
CA LEU A 183 -4.40 21.81 -15.07
C LEU A 183 -5.04 22.85 -14.14
N GLY A 184 -4.23 23.77 -13.60
CA GLY A 184 -4.59 24.68 -12.51
C GLY A 184 -4.06 24.21 -11.17
N LEU A 185 -3.64 25.17 -10.33
CA LEU A 185 -2.90 24.91 -9.09
C LEU A 185 -3.64 24.00 -8.11
N SER A 186 -4.90 24.31 -7.79
CA SER A 186 -5.69 23.57 -6.80
C SER A 186 -5.81 22.09 -7.16
N LYS A 187 -6.20 21.78 -8.41
CA LYS A 187 -6.35 20.39 -8.85
C LYS A 187 -5.01 19.67 -8.99
N ALA A 188 -3.96 20.35 -9.43
CA ALA A 188 -2.61 19.77 -9.50
C ALA A 188 -2.09 19.36 -8.12
N VAL A 189 -2.26 20.23 -7.12
CA VAL A 189 -1.91 19.94 -5.72
C VAL A 189 -2.73 18.75 -5.19
N GLU A 190 -4.05 18.72 -5.44
CA GLU A 190 -4.90 17.58 -5.07
C GLU A 190 -4.39 16.27 -5.68
N MET A 191 -4.10 16.27 -6.99
CA MET A 191 -3.61 15.07 -7.71
C MET A 191 -2.29 14.55 -7.15
N MET A 192 -1.33 15.44 -6.88
CA MET A 192 -0.03 15.06 -6.34
C MET A 192 -0.14 14.56 -4.90
N LEU A 193 -0.75 15.35 -3.99
CA LEU A 193 -0.89 15.01 -2.58
C LEU A 193 -1.70 13.72 -2.34
N LEU A 194 -2.71 13.45 -3.17
CA LEU A 194 -3.47 12.20 -3.09
C LEU A 194 -2.82 11.04 -3.85
N SER A 195 -1.84 11.31 -4.71
CA SER A 195 -1.23 10.33 -5.63
C SER A 195 -2.28 9.55 -6.43
N LYS A 196 -3.36 10.23 -6.85
CA LYS A 196 -4.50 9.62 -7.55
C LYS A 196 -4.55 10.10 -9.00
N PRO A 197 -4.65 9.19 -9.98
CA PRO A 197 -4.81 9.58 -11.36
C PRO A 197 -6.22 10.10 -11.63
N ILE A 198 -6.33 11.01 -12.59
CA ILE A 198 -7.60 11.39 -13.23
C ILE A 198 -7.74 10.63 -14.56
N MET A 199 -8.97 10.55 -15.06
CA MET A 199 -9.23 9.98 -16.38
C MET A 199 -9.10 11.06 -17.47
N SER A 200 -8.77 10.63 -18.68
CA SER A 200 -8.59 11.47 -19.88
C SER A 200 -9.73 12.48 -20.12
N GLU A 201 -10.97 12.11 -19.78
CA GLU A 201 -12.19 12.90 -19.90
C GLU A 201 -12.17 14.11 -18.97
N GLU A 202 -11.79 13.90 -17.71
CA GLU A 202 -11.57 14.98 -16.75
C GLU A 202 -10.36 15.82 -17.16
N GLY A 203 -9.28 15.18 -17.61
CA GLY A 203 -8.09 15.85 -18.13
C GLY A 203 -8.38 16.78 -19.31
N LYS A 204 -9.30 16.40 -20.21
CA LYS A 204 -9.75 17.24 -21.34
C LYS A 204 -10.57 18.42 -20.87
N LYS A 205 -11.50 18.20 -19.93
CA LYS A 205 -12.32 19.28 -19.35
C LYS A 205 -11.47 20.34 -18.66
N LEU A 206 -10.41 19.93 -17.96
CA LEU A 206 -9.52 20.82 -17.22
C LEU A 206 -8.35 21.38 -18.06
N GLY A 207 -8.17 20.88 -19.29
CA GLY A 207 -7.18 21.36 -20.26
C GLY A 207 -5.77 20.78 -20.11
N LEU A 208 -5.62 19.65 -19.42
CA LEU A 208 -4.40 18.84 -19.49
C LEU A 208 -4.33 18.05 -20.80
N ILE A 209 -5.46 17.60 -21.33
CA ILE A 209 -5.57 16.94 -22.64
C ILE A 209 -6.14 17.91 -23.67
N ASP A 210 -5.49 18.00 -24.82
CA ASP A 210 -5.84 18.92 -25.89
C ASP A 210 -6.91 18.35 -26.83
N ALA A 211 -7.01 17.03 -27.00
CA ALA A 211 -8.13 16.37 -27.69
C ALA A 211 -8.34 14.91 -27.24
N LEU A 212 -9.59 14.44 -27.32
CA LEU A 212 -9.96 13.05 -27.12
C LEU A 212 -10.44 12.44 -28.43
N VAL A 213 -9.90 11.26 -28.75
CA VAL A 213 -10.19 10.52 -29.99
C VAL A 213 -10.19 9.03 -29.70
N SER A 214 -10.83 8.21 -30.52
CA SER A 214 -10.78 6.76 -30.33
C SER A 214 -9.35 6.22 -30.50
N SER A 215 -9.07 5.03 -29.96
CA SER A 215 -7.73 4.41 -30.05
C SER A 215 -7.28 4.22 -31.50
N GLU A 216 -8.21 3.91 -32.40
CA GLU A 216 -7.95 3.70 -33.83
C GLU A 216 -7.49 4.99 -34.53
N GLU A 217 -8.03 6.13 -34.10
CA GLU A 217 -7.78 7.44 -34.69
C GLU A 217 -6.61 8.19 -34.03
N LEU A 218 -6.11 7.68 -32.91
CA LEU A 218 -5.15 8.36 -32.04
C LEU A 218 -3.89 8.81 -32.77
N LEU A 219 -3.25 7.90 -33.53
CA LEU A 219 -2.03 8.24 -34.27
C LEU A 219 -2.32 9.20 -35.42
N ARG A 220 -3.39 8.96 -36.20
CA ARG A 220 -3.74 9.81 -37.33
C ARG A 220 -3.97 11.26 -36.89
N VAL A 221 -4.77 11.47 -35.85
CA VAL A 221 -5.08 12.81 -35.34
C VAL A 221 -3.84 13.47 -34.70
N SER A 222 -3.01 12.70 -34.00
CA SER A 222 -1.77 13.24 -33.40
C SER A 222 -0.79 13.74 -34.47
N ARG A 223 -0.66 13.03 -35.60
CA ARG A 223 0.17 13.47 -36.74
C ARG A 223 -0.34 14.77 -37.35
N LEU A 224 -1.65 14.87 -37.56
CA LEU A 224 -2.28 16.10 -38.08
C LEU A 224 -2.03 17.29 -37.16
N TRP A 225 -2.19 17.11 -35.85
CA TRP A 225 -1.86 18.14 -34.86
C TRP A 225 -0.39 18.55 -34.90
N ALA A 226 0.52 17.59 -35.03
CA ALA A 226 1.95 17.86 -35.10
C ALA A 226 2.29 18.74 -36.32
N LEU A 227 1.70 18.44 -37.48
CA LEU A 227 1.84 19.24 -38.71
C LEU A 227 1.18 20.62 -38.59
N ASP A 228 0.01 20.73 -37.94
CA ASP A 228 -0.65 22.00 -37.71
C ASP A 228 0.15 22.95 -36.84
N ILE A 229 0.83 22.43 -35.81
CA ILE A 229 1.73 23.21 -34.96
C ILE A 229 2.97 23.62 -35.79
N ALA A 230 3.53 22.71 -36.59
CA ALA A 230 4.69 23.00 -37.45
C ALA A 230 4.38 24.13 -38.45
N ALA A 231 3.17 24.10 -39.03
CA ALA A 231 2.67 25.11 -39.95
C ALA A 231 2.17 26.39 -39.25
N ARG A 232 2.31 26.50 -37.92
CA ARG A 232 1.80 27.60 -37.08
C ARG A 232 0.30 27.86 -37.19
N ARG A 233 -0.48 26.89 -37.70
CA ARG A 233 -1.95 26.94 -37.73
C ARG A 233 -2.55 26.76 -36.34
N LYS A 234 -1.81 26.11 -35.44
CA LYS A 234 -2.11 26.01 -34.02
C LYS A 234 -0.97 26.67 -33.23
N PRO A 235 -1.12 27.92 -32.77
CA PRO A 235 -0.11 28.55 -31.93
C PRO A 235 0.03 27.77 -30.62
N TRP A 236 1.24 27.76 -30.08
CA TRP A 236 1.56 27.01 -28.86
C TRP A 236 2.46 27.84 -27.95
N ILE A 237 2.35 27.56 -26.66
CA ILE A 237 3.14 28.19 -25.59
C ILE A 237 3.74 27.08 -24.73
N ARG A 238 5.04 27.19 -24.43
CA ARG A 238 5.78 26.32 -23.50
C ARG A 238 5.02 26.15 -22.20
N SER A 239 4.80 24.91 -21.77
CA SER A 239 4.08 24.59 -20.54
C SER A 239 4.66 25.29 -19.31
N LEU A 240 5.98 25.48 -19.24
CA LEU A 240 6.65 26.19 -18.14
C LEU A 240 6.43 27.72 -18.15
N HIS A 241 6.14 28.31 -19.32
CA HIS A 241 5.90 29.76 -19.46
C HIS A 241 4.44 30.13 -19.21
N ARG A 242 3.53 29.14 -19.15
CA ARG A 242 2.12 29.38 -18.86
C ARG A 242 1.93 29.84 -17.42
N THR A 243 1.10 30.86 -17.25
CA THR A 243 0.73 31.42 -15.93
C THR A 243 -0.77 31.63 -15.79
N ASP A 244 -1.53 31.46 -16.87
CA ASP A 244 -2.98 31.71 -16.98
C ASP A 244 -3.82 30.90 -15.99
N LYS A 245 -3.33 29.73 -15.57
CA LYS A 245 -4.02 28.83 -14.63
C LYS A 245 -3.45 28.81 -13.20
N LEU A 246 -2.42 29.61 -12.92
CA LEU A 246 -1.86 29.70 -11.58
C LEU A 246 -2.69 30.61 -10.66
N GLY A 247 -3.40 31.59 -11.23
CA GLY A 247 -4.08 32.64 -10.46
C GLY A 247 -3.11 33.71 -9.98
N SER A 248 -3.60 34.65 -9.16
CA SER A 248 -2.76 35.66 -8.53
C SER A 248 -1.83 35.03 -7.47
N LEU A 249 -0.74 35.73 -7.12
CA LEU A 249 0.20 35.26 -6.11
C LEU A 249 -0.45 35.09 -4.72
N SER A 250 -1.39 35.96 -4.36
CA SER A 250 -2.15 35.86 -3.11
C SER A 250 -3.06 34.63 -3.07
N GLU A 251 -3.80 34.37 -4.15
CA GLU A 251 -4.65 33.17 -4.28
C GLU A 251 -3.80 31.90 -4.23
N SER A 252 -2.68 31.87 -4.96
CA SER A 252 -1.74 30.75 -4.96
C SER A 252 -1.22 30.43 -3.56
N ARG A 253 -0.83 31.46 -2.81
CA ARG A 253 -0.33 31.30 -1.43
C ARG A 253 -1.40 30.76 -0.49
N GLU A 254 -2.66 31.20 -0.61
CA GLU A 254 -3.73 30.69 0.24
C GLU A 254 -4.05 29.21 -0.08
N ILE A 255 -4.08 28.83 -1.37
CA ILE A 255 -4.25 27.43 -1.78
C ILE A 255 -3.14 26.55 -1.18
N LEU A 256 -1.88 26.98 -1.30
CA LEU A 256 -0.73 26.24 -0.78
C LEU A 256 -0.72 26.19 0.76
N LYS A 257 -1.14 27.25 1.43
CA LYS A 257 -1.29 27.29 2.89
C LYS A 257 -2.33 26.29 3.39
N VAL A 258 -3.51 26.23 2.75
CA VAL A 258 -4.54 25.23 3.06
C VAL A 258 -4.01 23.82 2.80
N ALA A 259 -3.34 23.59 1.68
CA ALA A 259 -2.72 22.31 1.35
C ALA A 259 -1.66 21.89 2.37
N ARG A 260 -0.82 22.82 2.86
CA ARG A 260 0.17 22.55 3.93
C ARG A 260 -0.51 22.17 5.25
N GLN A 261 -1.59 22.84 5.62
CA GLN A 261 -2.36 22.49 6.81
C GLN A 261 -2.95 21.09 6.69
N GLN A 262 -3.53 20.76 5.54
CA GLN A 262 -4.04 19.42 5.26
C GLN A 262 -2.93 18.37 5.32
N ALA A 263 -1.79 18.60 4.67
CA ALA A 263 -0.65 17.68 4.68
C ALA A 263 -0.10 17.43 6.09
N LYS A 264 0.01 18.47 6.93
CA LYS A 264 0.40 18.32 8.35
C LYS A 264 -0.57 17.46 9.16
N GLN A 265 -1.86 17.44 8.78
CA GLN A 265 -2.87 16.64 9.46
C GLN A 265 -2.93 15.20 8.94
N THR A 266 -2.82 15.00 7.62
CA THR A 266 -3.01 13.68 6.99
C THR A 266 -1.72 12.90 6.84
N ALA A 267 -0.57 13.58 6.82
CA ALA A 267 0.73 13.04 6.46
C ALA A 267 1.89 13.62 7.30
N PRO A 268 1.77 13.74 8.64
CA PRO A 268 2.73 14.46 9.49
C PRO A 268 4.17 13.90 9.43
N ASN A 269 4.32 12.60 9.17
CA ASN A 269 5.61 11.90 9.13
C ASN A 269 6.10 11.64 7.69
N MET A 270 5.52 12.30 6.69
CA MET A 270 5.88 12.15 5.28
C MET A 270 6.37 13.49 4.70
N PRO A 271 7.66 13.83 4.93
CA PRO A 271 8.22 15.16 4.63
C PRO A 271 8.09 15.56 3.15
N GLN A 272 8.06 14.59 2.23
CA GLN A 272 7.93 14.83 0.81
C GLN A 272 6.65 15.60 0.43
N HIS A 273 5.58 15.53 1.24
CA HIS A 273 4.33 16.26 0.97
C HIS A 273 4.53 17.77 1.13
N LEU A 274 5.21 18.20 2.18
CA LEU A 274 5.51 19.62 2.40
C LEU A 274 6.56 20.10 1.41
N ALA A 275 7.60 19.31 1.19
CA ALA A 275 8.66 19.61 0.23
C ALA A 275 8.10 19.82 -1.19
N CYS A 276 7.12 19.02 -1.62
CA CYS A 276 6.43 19.18 -2.90
C CYS A 276 5.72 20.53 -2.99
N LEU A 277 5.02 20.97 -1.94
CA LEU A 277 4.34 22.27 -1.91
C LEU A 277 5.32 23.44 -1.93
N ASP A 278 6.47 23.30 -1.27
CA ASP A 278 7.52 24.31 -1.25
C ASP A 278 8.19 24.46 -2.62
N VAL A 279 8.44 23.34 -3.32
CA VAL A 279 8.95 23.34 -4.70
C VAL A 279 7.95 23.97 -5.69
N ILE A 280 6.65 23.73 -5.50
CA ILE A 280 5.61 24.38 -6.31
C ILE A 280 5.62 25.90 -6.07
N GLU A 281 5.69 26.33 -4.81
CA GLU A 281 5.73 27.76 -4.47
C GLU A 281 6.95 28.45 -5.09
N GLU A 282 8.13 27.83 -5.00
CA GLU A 282 9.37 28.34 -5.58
C GLU A 282 9.18 28.67 -7.07
N GLY A 283 8.60 27.75 -7.83
CA GLY A 283 8.37 27.97 -9.25
C GLY A 283 7.25 28.97 -9.57
N ILE A 284 6.32 29.22 -8.65
CA ILE A 284 5.31 30.28 -8.80
C ILE A 284 5.94 31.65 -8.55
N VAL A 285 6.79 31.78 -7.52
CA VAL A 285 7.39 33.06 -7.11
C VAL A 285 8.55 33.45 -8.03
N HIS A 286 9.44 32.50 -8.33
CA HIS A 286 10.70 32.75 -9.05
C HIS A 286 10.68 32.26 -10.49
N GLY A 287 9.56 31.69 -10.96
CA GLY A 287 9.37 31.22 -12.33
C GLY A 287 9.64 29.73 -12.50
N GLY A 288 9.03 29.15 -13.54
CA GLY A 288 8.97 27.70 -13.74
C GLY A 288 10.34 27.01 -13.83
N TYR A 289 11.36 27.67 -14.42
CA TYR A 289 12.71 27.12 -14.49
C TYR A 289 13.36 26.98 -13.11
N ASN A 290 13.31 28.03 -12.28
CA ASN A 290 13.82 27.96 -10.90
C ASN A 290 13.11 26.88 -10.09
N GLY A 291 11.80 26.72 -10.30
CA GLY A 291 11.03 25.61 -9.74
C GLY A 291 11.56 24.22 -10.15
N VAL A 292 11.89 24.00 -11.43
CA VAL A 292 12.47 22.71 -11.91
C VAL A 292 13.86 22.47 -11.31
N LEU A 293 14.68 23.51 -11.15
CA LEU A 293 15.99 23.38 -10.49
C LEU A 293 15.83 22.97 -9.02
N LYS A 294 14.89 23.61 -8.32
CA LYS A 294 14.58 23.27 -6.93
C LYS A 294 13.99 21.86 -6.80
N GLU A 295 13.12 21.48 -7.73
CA GLU A 295 12.56 20.14 -7.83
C GLU A 295 13.65 19.08 -7.91
N ALA A 296 14.61 19.25 -8.83
CA ALA A 296 15.73 18.33 -9.00
C ALA A 296 16.60 18.21 -7.74
N GLN A 297 16.88 19.34 -7.07
CA GLN A 297 17.64 19.34 -5.82
C GLN A 297 16.91 18.55 -4.73
N VAL A 298 15.65 18.89 -4.46
CA VAL A 298 14.86 18.29 -3.38
C VAL A 298 14.58 16.82 -3.66
N PHE A 299 14.39 16.42 -4.93
CA PHE A 299 14.26 15.02 -5.32
C PHE A 299 15.47 14.17 -4.90
N LYS A 300 16.70 14.67 -5.14
CA LYS A 300 17.94 13.99 -4.78
C LYS A 300 18.09 13.80 -3.27
N GLU A 301 17.64 14.78 -2.49
CA GLU A 301 17.62 14.69 -1.02
C GLU A 301 16.59 13.65 -0.53
N LEU A 302 15.37 13.69 -1.08
CA LEU A 302 14.26 12.83 -0.65
C LEU A 302 14.46 11.35 -0.98
N VAL A 303 15.07 11.03 -2.13
CA VAL A 303 15.28 9.61 -2.50
C VAL A 303 16.24 8.89 -1.57
N LEU A 304 17.13 9.59 -0.87
CA LEU A 304 18.02 8.97 0.13
C LEU A 304 17.37 8.85 1.52
N SER A 305 16.17 9.41 1.72
CA SER A 305 15.50 9.42 3.01
C SER A 305 14.98 8.04 3.43
N ASP A 306 14.97 7.77 4.73
CA ASP A 306 14.39 6.53 5.29
C ASP A 306 12.91 6.35 4.91
N THR A 307 12.17 7.45 4.80
CA THR A 307 10.78 7.45 4.33
C THR A 307 10.67 6.87 2.91
N SER A 308 11.55 7.28 1.99
CA SER A 308 11.56 6.72 0.64
C SER A 308 12.00 5.26 0.64
N ARG A 309 13.03 4.91 1.43
CA ARG A 309 13.48 3.52 1.59
C ARG A 309 12.34 2.60 2.05
N GLY A 310 11.59 3.02 3.07
CA GLY A 310 10.44 2.27 3.59
C GLY A 310 9.31 2.13 2.56
N LEU A 311 8.90 3.22 1.91
CA LEU A 311 7.81 3.19 0.92
C LEU A 311 8.16 2.35 -0.32
N VAL A 312 9.39 2.48 -0.83
CA VAL A 312 9.88 1.68 -1.96
C VAL A 312 9.99 0.20 -1.58
N HIS A 313 10.42 -0.12 -0.35
CA HIS A 313 10.41 -1.50 0.15
C HIS A 313 8.99 -2.09 0.14
N VAL A 314 7.99 -1.40 0.70
CA VAL A 314 6.59 -1.85 0.70
C VAL A 314 6.08 -2.09 -0.73
N PHE A 315 6.43 -1.20 -1.67
CA PHE A 315 6.04 -1.34 -3.07
C PHE A 315 6.54 -2.65 -3.69
N PHE A 316 7.81 -3.00 -3.49
CA PHE A 316 8.37 -4.26 -4.00
C PHE A 316 7.87 -5.48 -3.21
N ALA A 317 7.80 -5.37 -1.89
CA ALA A 317 7.30 -6.41 -1.00
C ALA A 317 5.88 -6.83 -1.38
N GLN A 318 4.97 -5.86 -1.63
CA GLN A 318 3.60 -6.14 -2.02
C GLN A 318 3.50 -6.85 -3.39
N ARG A 319 4.43 -6.60 -4.32
CA ARG A 319 4.49 -7.32 -5.60
C ARG A 319 5.04 -8.73 -5.41
N ALA A 320 5.97 -8.91 -4.48
CA ALA A 320 6.57 -10.20 -4.18
C ALA A 320 5.56 -11.20 -3.61
N THR A 321 4.51 -10.74 -2.89
CA THR A 321 3.46 -11.64 -2.35
C THR A 321 2.71 -12.42 -3.43
N SER A 322 2.72 -11.93 -4.67
CA SER A 322 2.12 -12.63 -5.81
C SER A 322 2.94 -13.82 -6.33
N LYS A 323 4.18 -13.98 -5.84
CA LYS A 323 5.09 -15.08 -6.19
C LYS A 323 5.22 -15.99 -4.97
N VAL A 324 4.57 -17.13 -5.00
CA VAL A 324 4.59 -18.13 -3.92
C VAL A 324 5.29 -19.38 -4.46
N PRO A 325 6.40 -19.82 -3.83
CA PRO A 325 7.10 -21.05 -4.20
C PRO A 325 6.20 -22.28 -4.06
N ASN A 326 6.40 -23.25 -4.95
CA ASN A 326 5.61 -24.49 -5.05
C ASN A 326 4.11 -24.25 -5.33
N VAL A 327 3.74 -23.06 -5.84
CA VAL A 327 2.34 -22.68 -6.13
C VAL A 327 2.25 -21.93 -7.45
N THR A 328 2.94 -20.79 -7.55
CA THR A 328 2.84 -19.89 -8.72
C THR A 328 3.89 -20.17 -9.79
N ASP A 329 4.91 -20.94 -9.44
CA ASP A 329 6.07 -21.31 -10.25
C ASP A 329 5.95 -22.69 -10.91
N ILE A 330 4.93 -23.48 -10.54
CA ILE A 330 4.69 -24.84 -11.05
C ILE A 330 3.74 -24.90 -12.26
N GLY A 331 3.47 -23.75 -12.91
CA GLY A 331 2.70 -23.69 -14.16
C GLY A 331 1.19 -23.90 -14.05
N LEU A 332 0.63 -23.88 -12.85
CA LEU A 332 -0.82 -23.95 -12.61
C LEU A 332 -1.55 -22.71 -13.16
N LYS A 333 -2.82 -22.88 -13.53
CA LYS A 333 -3.71 -21.79 -13.96
C LYS A 333 -4.84 -21.62 -12.94
N PRO A 334 -5.17 -20.39 -12.52
CA PRO A 334 -6.31 -20.17 -11.63
C PRO A 334 -7.63 -20.64 -12.27
N ARG A 335 -8.41 -21.42 -11.52
CA ARG A 335 -9.79 -21.78 -11.88
C ARG A 335 -10.71 -20.57 -11.70
N SER A 336 -11.76 -20.49 -12.51
CA SER A 336 -12.74 -19.41 -12.41
C SER A 336 -13.70 -19.67 -11.25
N VAL A 337 -13.67 -18.82 -10.23
CA VAL A 337 -14.64 -18.82 -9.12
C VAL A 337 -15.72 -17.80 -9.43
N LYS A 338 -16.95 -18.26 -9.69
CA LYS A 338 -18.08 -17.40 -10.06
C LYS A 338 -19.16 -17.36 -8.97
N ARG A 339 -19.31 -18.44 -8.21
CA ARG A 339 -20.29 -18.56 -7.12
C ARG A 339 -19.60 -18.92 -5.82
N VAL A 340 -19.80 -18.10 -4.80
CA VAL A 340 -19.25 -18.29 -3.46
C VAL A 340 -20.37 -18.37 -2.44
N ALA A 341 -20.35 -19.37 -1.57
CA ALA A 341 -21.23 -19.40 -0.41
C ALA A 341 -20.52 -18.79 0.80
N VAL A 342 -21.21 -17.94 1.56
CA VAL A 342 -20.73 -17.39 2.83
C VAL A 342 -21.63 -17.92 3.94
N ILE A 343 -21.04 -18.60 4.93
CA ILE A 343 -21.77 -19.16 6.07
C ILE A 343 -21.63 -18.23 7.28
N GLY A 344 -22.75 -17.70 7.74
CA GLY A 344 -22.81 -16.67 8.78
C GLY A 344 -22.90 -15.28 8.16
N GLY A 345 -23.97 -14.55 8.46
CA GLY A 345 -24.27 -13.21 7.97
C GLY A 345 -23.96 -12.10 8.97
N GLY A 346 -23.14 -12.38 9.99
CA GLY A 346 -22.67 -11.38 10.95
C GLY A 346 -21.76 -10.30 10.34
N LEU A 347 -20.99 -9.59 11.17
CA LEU A 347 -20.12 -8.51 10.72
C LEU A 347 -19.11 -8.95 9.64
N MET A 348 -18.41 -10.06 9.90
CA MET A 348 -17.40 -10.58 8.97
C MET A 348 -18.05 -11.12 7.70
N GLY A 349 -19.05 -11.99 7.84
CA GLY A 349 -19.73 -12.58 6.69
C GLY A 349 -20.41 -11.56 5.78
N SER A 350 -21.07 -10.55 6.34
CA SER A 350 -21.63 -9.44 5.54
C SER A 350 -20.53 -8.63 4.85
N GLY A 351 -19.41 -8.34 5.51
CA GLY A 351 -18.28 -7.67 4.88
C GLY A 351 -17.62 -8.47 3.76
N ILE A 352 -17.49 -9.79 3.93
CA ILE A 352 -16.95 -10.71 2.91
C ILE A 352 -17.91 -10.79 1.73
N ALA A 353 -19.21 -10.97 1.98
CA ALA A 353 -20.25 -10.94 0.96
C ALA A 353 -20.23 -9.63 0.16
N THR A 354 -20.13 -8.48 0.84
CA THR A 354 -19.98 -7.16 0.19
C THR A 354 -18.74 -7.12 -0.71
N ALA A 355 -17.58 -7.61 -0.25
CA ALA A 355 -16.35 -7.60 -1.05
C ALA A 355 -16.49 -8.44 -2.33
N LEU A 356 -17.11 -9.62 -2.22
CA LEU A 356 -17.34 -10.55 -3.32
C LEU A 356 -18.30 -9.99 -4.39
N ILE A 357 -19.46 -9.46 -3.98
CA ILE A 357 -20.43 -8.92 -4.95
C ILE A 357 -19.90 -7.68 -5.68
N LEU A 358 -19.09 -6.84 -5.02
CA LEU A 358 -18.40 -5.71 -5.67
C LEU A 358 -17.32 -6.17 -6.66
N GLY A 359 -16.81 -7.39 -6.49
CA GLY A 359 -15.94 -8.09 -7.43
C GLY A 359 -16.68 -8.77 -8.58
N ASN A 360 -18.01 -8.64 -8.68
CA ASN A 360 -18.89 -9.38 -9.60
C ASN A 360 -18.86 -10.90 -9.38
N ILE A 361 -18.78 -11.35 -8.13
CA ILE A 361 -18.93 -12.76 -7.74
C ILE A 361 -20.31 -12.95 -7.12
N TYR A 362 -21.03 -13.99 -7.54
CA TYR A 362 -22.36 -14.29 -7.00
C TYR A 362 -22.24 -14.91 -5.61
N VAL A 363 -23.01 -14.41 -4.65
CA VAL A 363 -22.91 -14.82 -3.24
C VAL A 363 -24.20 -15.49 -2.77
N VAL A 364 -24.05 -16.69 -2.22
CA VAL A 364 -25.10 -17.38 -1.46
C VAL A 364 -24.81 -17.18 0.03
N LEU A 365 -25.62 -16.36 0.71
CA LEU A 365 -25.48 -16.11 2.14
C LEU A 365 -26.33 -17.08 2.94
N LYS A 366 -25.69 -17.95 3.72
CA LYS A 366 -26.37 -18.98 4.53
C LYS A 366 -26.39 -18.57 6.00
N GLU A 367 -27.57 -18.63 6.62
CA GLU A 367 -27.76 -18.39 8.05
C GLU A 367 -28.53 -19.53 8.74
N VAL A 368 -28.61 -19.50 10.06
CA VAL A 368 -29.32 -20.54 10.85
C VAL A 368 -30.82 -20.29 10.94
N ASN A 369 -31.26 -19.04 10.81
CA ASN A 369 -32.68 -18.67 10.82
C ASN A 369 -32.95 -17.42 9.98
N SER A 370 -34.22 -17.16 9.69
CA SER A 370 -34.67 -16.05 8.85
C SER A 370 -34.34 -14.68 9.44
N GLU A 371 -34.37 -14.52 10.76
CA GLU A 371 -34.08 -13.24 11.43
C GLU A 371 -32.62 -12.82 11.22
N TYR A 372 -31.66 -13.72 11.48
CA TYR A 372 -30.25 -13.48 11.26
C TYR A 372 -29.93 -13.32 9.77
N LEU A 373 -30.61 -14.08 8.90
CA LEU A 373 -30.44 -13.94 7.46
C LEU A 373 -30.83 -12.54 6.97
N LEU A 374 -32.02 -12.06 7.35
CA LEU A 374 -32.49 -10.73 6.99
C LEU A 374 -31.58 -9.64 7.55
N ARG A 375 -31.07 -9.82 8.77
CA ARG A 375 -30.09 -8.90 9.38
C ARG A 375 -28.79 -8.86 8.58
N GLY A 376 -28.27 -10.01 8.16
CA GLY A 376 -27.08 -10.12 7.34
C GLY A 376 -27.23 -9.44 5.98
N ILE A 377 -28.35 -9.68 5.29
CA ILE A 377 -28.66 -9.01 4.02
C ILE A 377 -28.72 -7.49 4.20
N LYS A 378 -29.42 -6.99 5.23
CA LYS A 378 -29.48 -5.55 5.53
C LYS A 378 -28.10 -4.94 5.83
N MET A 379 -27.20 -5.68 6.48
CA MET A 379 -25.83 -5.22 6.69
C MET A 379 -25.05 -5.12 5.38
N VAL A 380 -25.20 -6.09 4.46
CA VAL A 380 -24.60 -6.03 3.12
C VAL A 380 -25.13 -4.83 2.35
N GLU A 381 -26.45 -4.60 2.35
CA GLU A 381 -27.09 -3.44 1.75
C GLU A 381 -26.55 -2.13 2.33
N GLY A 382 -26.48 -2.02 3.66
CA GLY A 382 -25.95 -0.85 4.36
C GLY A 382 -24.49 -0.56 4.00
N ASN A 383 -23.65 -1.59 3.87
CA ASN A 383 -22.26 -1.44 3.44
C ASN A 383 -22.17 -0.87 2.01
N VAL A 384 -22.96 -1.42 1.07
CA VAL A 384 -22.99 -0.97 -0.32
C VAL A 384 -23.52 0.46 -0.43
N GLN A 385 -24.63 0.77 0.23
CA GLN A 385 -25.20 2.12 0.25
C GLN A 385 -24.26 3.13 0.93
N GLY A 386 -23.50 2.72 1.94
CA GLY A 386 -22.45 3.54 2.55
C GLY A 386 -21.35 3.93 1.55
N LEU A 387 -21.01 3.07 0.58
CA LEU A 387 -20.07 3.41 -0.49
C LEU A 387 -20.66 4.40 -1.50
N VAL A 388 -21.96 4.28 -1.81
CA VAL A 388 -22.68 5.23 -2.68
C VAL A 388 -22.75 6.61 -2.02
N ALA A 389 -23.16 6.69 -0.75
CA ALA A 389 -23.25 7.93 0.00
C ALA A 389 -21.90 8.67 0.07
N ARG A 390 -20.79 7.93 0.11
CA ARG A 390 -19.41 8.46 0.08
C ARG A 390 -18.88 8.72 -1.34
N LYS A 391 -19.72 8.60 -2.37
CA LYS A 391 -19.37 8.75 -3.80
C LYS A 391 -18.23 7.82 -4.26
N LYS A 392 -18.05 6.67 -3.59
CA LYS A 392 -17.06 5.64 -3.95
C LYS A 392 -17.61 4.58 -4.90
N LEU A 393 -18.93 4.50 -5.04
CA LEU A 393 -19.64 3.58 -5.92
C LEU A 393 -20.80 4.33 -6.59
N ALA A 394 -21.02 4.08 -7.88
CA ALA A 394 -22.18 4.62 -8.59
C ALA A 394 -23.42 3.78 -8.29
N GLN A 395 -24.60 4.42 -8.34
CA GLN A 395 -25.87 3.79 -7.96
C GLN A 395 -26.22 2.55 -8.80
N ASP A 396 -26.02 2.62 -10.11
CA ASP A 396 -26.21 1.53 -11.07
C ASP A 396 -25.34 0.30 -10.73
N LYS A 397 -24.08 0.55 -10.32
CA LYS A 397 -23.16 -0.51 -9.90
C LYS A 397 -23.55 -1.11 -8.55
N ALA A 398 -24.10 -0.32 -7.66
CA ALA A 398 -24.60 -0.78 -6.36
C ALA A 398 -25.78 -1.75 -6.53
N GLU A 399 -26.76 -1.38 -7.35
CA GLU A 399 -27.93 -2.21 -7.66
C GLU A 399 -27.53 -3.53 -8.31
N LYS A 400 -26.63 -3.48 -9.30
CA LYS A 400 -26.06 -4.69 -9.92
C LYS A 400 -25.34 -5.58 -8.91
N ALA A 401 -24.58 -5.01 -7.97
CA ALA A 401 -23.88 -5.81 -6.96
C ALA A 401 -24.88 -6.49 -6.02
N LEU A 402 -25.92 -5.78 -5.56
CA LEU A 402 -26.94 -6.33 -4.66
C LEU A 402 -27.78 -7.44 -5.31
N SER A 403 -28.03 -7.37 -6.62
CA SER A 403 -28.72 -8.45 -7.35
C SER A 403 -27.93 -9.77 -7.41
N MET A 404 -26.64 -9.75 -7.04
CA MET A 404 -25.77 -10.94 -6.97
C MET A 404 -25.77 -11.61 -5.60
N LEU A 405 -26.58 -11.14 -4.65
CA LEU A 405 -26.72 -11.72 -3.31
C LEU A 405 -28.02 -12.53 -3.21
N LYS A 406 -27.93 -13.77 -2.75
CA LYS A 406 -29.10 -14.61 -2.42
C LYS A 406 -28.97 -15.17 -1.02
N GLY A 407 -30.00 -15.00 -0.20
CA GLY A 407 -30.07 -15.57 1.14
C GLY A 407 -30.69 -16.97 1.15
N VAL A 408 -30.15 -17.87 1.96
CA VAL A 408 -30.65 -19.24 2.15
C VAL A 408 -30.55 -19.70 3.61
N LEU A 409 -31.35 -20.69 3.99
CA LEU A 409 -31.32 -21.32 5.32
C LEU A 409 -30.72 -22.74 5.29
N ASP A 410 -30.85 -23.43 4.15
CA ASP A 410 -30.33 -24.78 3.92
C ASP A 410 -29.19 -24.80 2.89
N TYR A 411 -28.65 -25.99 2.61
CA TYR A 411 -27.52 -26.21 1.72
C TYR A 411 -27.92 -26.57 0.27
N SER A 412 -29.19 -26.44 -0.13
CA SER A 412 -29.66 -26.85 -1.46
C SER A 412 -28.90 -26.17 -2.61
N GLU A 413 -28.57 -24.89 -2.45
CA GLU A 413 -27.84 -24.09 -3.44
C GLU A 413 -26.33 -24.40 -3.52
N PHE A 414 -25.79 -25.21 -2.60
CA PHE A 414 -24.34 -25.46 -2.49
C PHE A 414 -23.80 -26.43 -3.57
N ARG A 415 -24.69 -27.13 -4.28
CA ARG A 415 -24.33 -28.08 -5.34
C ARG A 415 -23.57 -27.47 -6.51
N ASN A 416 -23.74 -26.15 -6.73
CA ASN A 416 -23.15 -25.40 -7.84
C ASN A 416 -22.19 -24.30 -7.37
N VAL A 417 -21.67 -24.41 -6.15
CA VAL A 417 -20.77 -23.42 -5.56
C VAL A 417 -19.32 -23.83 -5.83
N ASP A 418 -18.49 -22.84 -6.19
CA ASP A 418 -17.06 -23.04 -6.50
C ASP A 418 -16.19 -22.90 -5.25
N MET A 419 -16.67 -22.15 -4.25
CA MET A 419 -15.96 -21.91 -2.99
C MET A 419 -16.95 -21.59 -1.85
N VAL A 420 -16.69 -22.12 -0.66
CA VAL A 420 -17.39 -21.77 0.59
C VAL A 420 -16.44 -20.98 1.48
N ILE A 421 -16.91 -19.93 2.12
CA ILE A 421 -16.20 -19.19 3.18
C ILE A 421 -17.04 -19.26 4.45
N GLU A 422 -16.53 -19.96 5.45
CA GLU A 422 -17.13 -20.06 6.78
C GLU A 422 -16.71 -18.86 7.64
N ALA A 423 -17.70 -18.11 8.16
CA ALA A 423 -17.52 -16.91 8.99
C ALA A 423 -18.45 -16.93 10.22
N VAL A 424 -18.54 -18.09 10.88
CA VAL A 424 -19.27 -18.29 12.13
C VAL A 424 -18.36 -18.15 13.35
N ILE A 425 -18.99 -18.24 14.53
CA ILE A 425 -18.33 -18.11 15.83
C ILE A 425 -17.19 -19.13 16.04
N GLU A 426 -16.19 -18.78 16.85
CA GLU A 426 -14.98 -19.56 17.14
C GLU A 426 -15.31 -20.65 18.15
N LYS A 427 -15.99 -21.69 17.65
CA LYS A 427 -16.24 -22.92 18.40
C LYS A 427 -15.83 -24.09 17.53
N VAL A 428 -14.77 -24.78 17.93
CA VAL A 428 -14.24 -25.95 17.22
C VAL A 428 -15.35 -26.96 16.87
N PRO A 429 -16.22 -27.42 17.79
CA PRO A 429 -17.22 -28.43 17.45
C PRO A 429 -18.21 -27.95 16.38
N LEU A 430 -18.58 -26.67 16.41
CA LEU A 430 -19.50 -26.08 15.43
C LEU A 430 -18.84 -26.03 14.05
N LYS A 431 -17.60 -25.56 13.96
CA LYS A 431 -16.87 -25.49 12.69
C LYS A 431 -16.65 -26.88 12.09
N GLN A 432 -16.28 -27.87 12.90
CA GLN A 432 -16.15 -29.25 12.44
C GLN A 432 -17.46 -29.81 11.88
N THR A 433 -18.60 -29.55 12.53
CA THR A 433 -19.92 -29.94 12.01
C THR A 433 -20.21 -29.27 10.66
N ILE A 434 -20.01 -27.95 10.57
CA ILE A 434 -20.20 -27.20 9.31
C ILE A 434 -19.32 -27.76 8.20
N PHE A 435 -18.04 -28.03 8.48
CA PHE A 435 -17.11 -28.57 7.48
C PHE A 435 -17.50 -29.98 6.99
N SER A 436 -18.06 -30.81 7.87
CA SER A 436 -18.61 -32.12 7.49
C SER A 436 -19.90 -32.01 6.66
N GLU A 437 -20.75 -31.01 6.93
CA GLU A 437 -21.97 -30.75 6.16
C GLU A 437 -21.67 -30.19 4.76
N ILE A 438 -20.76 -29.22 4.65
CA ILE A 438 -20.39 -28.63 3.35
C ILE A 438 -19.62 -29.63 2.48
N GLU A 439 -18.83 -30.53 3.06
CA GLU A 439 -18.16 -31.60 2.30
C GLU A 439 -19.18 -32.48 1.56
N LYS A 440 -20.33 -32.77 2.19
CA LYS A 440 -21.40 -33.58 1.59
C LYS A 440 -22.25 -32.78 0.58
N ALA A 441 -22.44 -31.49 0.84
CA ALA A 441 -23.33 -30.65 0.02
C ALA A 441 -22.65 -30.05 -1.22
N CYS A 442 -21.34 -29.82 -1.16
CA CYS A 442 -20.57 -29.18 -2.24
C CYS A 442 -19.99 -30.19 -3.22
N PRO A 443 -19.73 -29.76 -4.47
CA PRO A 443 -19.06 -30.60 -5.46
C PRO A 443 -17.58 -30.85 -5.09
N PRO A 444 -16.93 -31.90 -5.62
CA PRO A 444 -15.54 -32.25 -5.32
C PRO A 444 -14.51 -31.21 -5.72
N HIS A 445 -14.84 -30.26 -6.61
CA HIS A 445 -13.92 -29.19 -6.99
C HIS A 445 -14.00 -27.96 -6.06
N CYS A 446 -15.04 -27.87 -5.23
CA CYS A 446 -15.32 -26.71 -4.38
C CYS A 446 -14.22 -26.50 -3.33
N ILE A 447 -13.81 -25.25 -3.14
CA ILE A 447 -12.85 -24.83 -2.11
C ILE A 447 -13.57 -24.66 -0.78
N LEU A 448 -13.02 -25.21 0.32
CA LEU A 448 -13.61 -25.11 1.66
C LEU A 448 -12.76 -24.18 2.53
N ALA A 449 -13.13 -22.90 2.59
CA ALA A 449 -12.38 -21.90 3.32
C ALA A 449 -12.97 -21.55 4.69
N SER A 450 -12.11 -21.32 5.68
CA SER A 450 -12.51 -20.74 6.98
C SER A 450 -11.92 -19.34 7.16
N ASN A 451 -12.72 -18.41 7.67
CA ASN A 451 -12.29 -17.10 8.18
C ASN A 451 -11.99 -17.16 9.68
N THR A 452 -11.65 -18.33 10.23
CA THR A 452 -11.14 -18.41 11.61
C THR A 452 -9.87 -17.59 11.76
N SER A 453 -9.56 -17.23 13.00
CA SER A 453 -8.51 -16.28 13.35
C SER A 453 -7.57 -16.76 14.43
N THR A 454 -7.98 -17.78 15.20
CA THR A 454 -7.17 -18.40 16.25
C THR A 454 -7.13 -19.93 16.15
N ILE A 455 -8.11 -20.55 15.49
CA ILE A 455 -8.24 -22.01 15.45
C ILE A 455 -7.34 -22.59 14.35
N ASP A 456 -6.61 -23.64 14.72
CA ASP A 456 -5.82 -24.45 13.80
C ASP A 456 -6.71 -25.14 12.75
N LEU A 457 -6.42 -24.92 11.46
CA LEU A 457 -7.20 -25.49 10.35
C LEU A 457 -7.18 -27.03 10.29
N ASN A 458 -6.14 -27.68 10.82
CA ASN A 458 -6.10 -29.13 10.93
C ASN A 458 -7.19 -29.64 11.87
N VAL A 459 -7.48 -28.90 12.95
CA VAL A 459 -8.56 -29.22 13.90
C VAL A 459 -9.92 -29.01 13.24
N VAL A 460 -10.08 -27.96 12.42
CA VAL A 460 -11.31 -27.71 11.65
C VAL A 460 -11.59 -28.86 10.67
N GLY A 461 -10.56 -29.34 9.97
CA GLY A 461 -10.64 -30.40 8.96
C GLY A 461 -10.55 -31.84 9.50
N GLU A 462 -10.53 -32.04 10.81
CA GLU A 462 -10.31 -33.37 11.41
C GLU A 462 -11.42 -34.37 11.06
N LYS A 463 -12.66 -33.89 10.91
CA LYS A 463 -13.86 -34.71 10.62
C LYS A 463 -14.23 -34.73 9.13
N THR A 464 -13.30 -34.40 8.24
CA THR A 464 -13.52 -34.42 6.80
C THR A 464 -12.50 -35.34 6.10
N SER A 465 -12.80 -35.73 4.86
CA SER A 465 -11.86 -36.45 3.99
C SER A 465 -11.19 -35.56 2.94
N SER A 466 -11.67 -34.32 2.80
CA SER A 466 -11.27 -33.35 1.78
C SER A 466 -10.24 -32.32 2.28
N GLN A 467 -9.26 -32.72 3.10
CA GLN A 467 -8.30 -31.76 3.68
C GLN A 467 -7.45 -31.03 2.63
N ASP A 468 -7.29 -31.62 1.44
CA ASP A 468 -6.59 -31.01 0.30
C ASP A 468 -7.27 -29.75 -0.26
N ARG A 469 -8.56 -29.58 0.04
CA ARG A 469 -9.38 -28.45 -0.38
C ARG A 469 -9.68 -27.46 0.75
N ILE A 470 -9.16 -27.70 1.96
CA ILE A 470 -9.31 -26.81 3.12
C ILE A 470 -8.22 -25.74 3.10
N VAL A 471 -8.62 -24.49 3.29
CA VAL A 471 -7.72 -23.33 3.32
C VAL A 471 -8.25 -22.26 4.29
N GLY A 472 -7.38 -21.45 4.87
CA GLY A 472 -7.81 -20.25 5.59
C GLY A 472 -7.97 -19.09 4.60
N ALA A 473 -9.14 -18.46 4.59
CA ALA A 473 -9.38 -17.20 3.91
C ALA A 473 -9.62 -16.13 4.99
N HIS A 474 -8.53 -15.67 5.59
CA HIS A 474 -8.57 -14.81 6.75
C HIS A 474 -8.64 -13.33 6.34
N PHE A 475 -9.84 -12.78 6.41
CA PHE A 475 -10.15 -11.38 6.17
C PHE A 475 -10.08 -10.57 7.46
N PHE A 476 -9.64 -9.33 7.33
CA PHE A 476 -9.56 -8.37 8.43
C PHE A 476 -10.80 -7.47 8.44
N SER A 477 -11.37 -7.22 9.61
CA SER A 477 -12.57 -6.39 9.74
C SER A 477 -12.29 -4.89 9.56
N PRO A 478 -13.15 -4.09 8.90
CA PRO A 478 -14.27 -4.49 8.05
C PRO A 478 -13.75 -5.10 6.75
N ALA A 479 -14.24 -6.31 6.42
CA ALA A 479 -13.70 -7.12 5.32
C ALA A 479 -13.85 -6.49 3.92
N HIS A 480 -14.77 -5.55 3.70
CA HIS A 480 -14.88 -4.81 2.42
C HIS A 480 -13.96 -3.58 2.34
N VAL A 481 -13.31 -3.19 3.45
CA VAL A 481 -12.42 -2.03 3.54
C VAL A 481 -10.96 -2.45 3.64
N MET A 482 -10.64 -3.40 4.53
CA MET A 482 -9.25 -3.76 4.83
C MET A 482 -8.58 -4.49 3.66
N PRO A 483 -7.39 -4.08 3.20
CA PRO A 483 -6.81 -4.58 1.95
C PRO A 483 -6.18 -5.98 2.07
N LEU A 484 -5.79 -6.42 3.26
CA LEU A 484 -5.12 -7.71 3.47
C LEU A 484 -6.10 -8.90 3.36
N LEU A 485 -5.64 -9.97 2.74
CA LEU A 485 -6.22 -11.30 2.83
C LEU A 485 -5.10 -12.28 3.18
N GLU A 486 -5.12 -12.83 4.39
CA GLU A 486 -4.16 -13.85 4.80
C GLU A 486 -4.68 -15.23 4.36
N ILE A 487 -3.92 -15.89 3.48
CA ILE A 487 -4.24 -17.20 2.93
C ILE A 487 -3.45 -18.23 3.74
N VAL A 488 -4.13 -18.94 4.62
CA VAL A 488 -3.49 -19.90 5.53
C VAL A 488 -3.49 -21.28 4.89
N ARG A 489 -2.31 -21.86 4.68
CA ARG A 489 -2.16 -23.22 4.15
C ARG A 489 -1.77 -24.21 5.24
N THR A 490 -2.38 -25.39 5.19
CA THR A 490 -1.92 -26.57 5.92
C THR A 490 -0.91 -27.35 5.08
N GLU A 491 -0.31 -28.39 5.64
CA GLU A 491 0.55 -29.33 4.90
C GLU A 491 -0.20 -30.07 3.79
N LYS A 492 -1.52 -30.25 3.95
CA LYS A 492 -2.37 -30.98 3.00
C LYS A 492 -2.99 -30.08 1.93
N THR A 493 -3.10 -28.77 2.19
CA THR A 493 -3.77 -27.82 1.28
C THR A 493 -3.10 -27.81 -0.10
N SER A 494 -3.87 -28.10 -1.14
CA SER A 494 -3.35 -28.17 -2.50
C SER A 494 -2.92 -26.80 -3.05
N ALA A 495 -1.86 -26.79 -3.87
CA ALA A 495 -1.37 -25.59 -4.53
C ALA A 495 -2.43 -24.91 -5.42
N GLN A 496 -3.30 -25.70 -6.06
CA GLN A 496 -4.39 -25.18 -6.89
C GLN A 496 -5.38 -24.33 -6.07
N VAL A 497 -5.74 -24.78 -4.87
CA VAL A 497 -6.66 -24.05 -3.98
C VAL A 497 -6.06 -22.71 -3.54
N ILE A 498 -4.77 -22.70 -3.19
CA ILE A 498 -4.05 -21.47 -2.83
C ILE A 498 -4.05 -20.50 -4.01
N LEU A 499 -3.71 -20.98 -5.22
CA LEU A 499 -3.67 -20.15 -6.42
C LEU A 499 -5.04 -19.55 -6.77
N ASP A 500 -6.11 -20.34 -6.65
CA ASP A 500 -7.48 -19.89 -6.91
C ASP A 500 -7.90 -18.82 -5.91
N LEU A 501 -7.61 -19.00 -4.63
CA LEU A 501 -7.92 -18.01 -3.60
C LEU A 501 -7.08 -16.73 -3.77
N MET A 502 -5.82 -16.83 -4.21
CA MET A 502 -5.03 -15.66 -4.60
C MET A 502 -5.67 -14.90 -5.77
N ALA A 503 -6.24 -15.61 -6.75
CA ALA A 503 -6.94 -15.00 -7.87
C ALA A 503 -8.25 -14.33 -7.44
N VAL A 504 -9.04 -14.97 -6.58
CA VAL A 504 -10.22 -14.37 -5.95
C VAL A 504 -9.83 -13.10 -5.21
N GLY A 505 -8.81 -13.16 -4.35
CA GLY A 505 -8.29 -12.00 -3.63
C GLY A 505 -7.98 -10.82 -4.55
N LYS A 506 -7.29 -11.06 -5.68
CA LYS A 506 -7.02 -10.02 -6.69
C LYS A 506 -8.30 -9.46 -7.32
N ILE A 507 -9.29 -10.29 -7.65
CA ILE A 507 -10.58 -9.87 -8.23
C ILE A 507 -11.31 -8.91 -7.28
N ILE A 508 -11.34 -9.24 -5.98
CA ILE A 508 -11.97 -8.40 -4.95
C ILE A 508 -11.04 -7.30 -4.40
N LYS A 509 -9.94 -7.02 -5.11
CA LYS A 509 -8.96 -5.96 -4.79
C LYS A 509 -8.33 -6.07 -3.41
N LYS A 510 -8.15 -7.31 -2.93
CA LYS A 510 -7.32 -7.65 -1.77
C LYS A 510 -5.89 -7.96 -2.19
N VAL A 511 -4.99 -7.84 -1.24
CA VAL A 511 -3.60 -8.26 -1.34
C VAL A 511 -3.48 -9.60 -0.63
N PRO A 512 -3.34 -10.72 -1.36
CA PRO A 512 -3.14 -12.02 -0.75
C PRO A 512 -1.72 -12.13 -0.20
N VAL A 513 -1.60 -12.66 1.03
CA VAL A 513 -0.34 -13.08 1.64
C VAL A 513 -0.51 -14.52 2.10
N VAL A 514 0.33 -15.44 1.58
CA VAL A 514 0.25 -16.85 1.92
C VAL A 514 1.10 -17.12 3.16
N VAL A 515 0.50 -17.75 4.17
CA VAL A 515 1.13 -18.10 5.45
C VAL A 515 0.86 -19.55 5.81
N GLY A 516 1.74 -20.14 6.61
CA GLY A 516 1.57 -21.45 7.21
C GLY A 516 0.55 -21.42 8.34
N ASN A 517 -0.08 -22.56 8.57
CA ASN A 517 -1.03 -22.75 9.66
C ASN A 517 -0.32 -22.80 11.01
N CYS A 518 -0.68 -21.88 11.91
CA CYS A 518 -0.30 -21.88 13.32
C CYS A 518 -1.36 -21.15 14.14
N THR A 519 -1.35 -21.29 15.47
CA THR A 519 -2.25 -20.54 16.35
C THR A 519 -2.09 -19.03 16.12
N ALA A 520 -3.20 -18.36 15.75
CA ALA A 520 -3.26 -16.95 15.37
C ALA A 520 -2.39 -16.51 14.18
N PHE A 521 -2.00 -17.46 13.32
CA PHE A 521 -1.33 -17.23 12.04
C PHE A 521 -0.12 -16.29 12.13
N ALA A 522 0.18 -15.49 11.10
CA ALA A 522 1.37 -14.66 11.09
C ALA A 522 1.12 -13.30 11.77
N VAL A 523 0.08 -12.57 11.36
CA VAL A 523 -0.11 -11.17 11.76
C VAL A 523 -0.51 -11.03 13.23
N ASN A 524 -1.56 -11.73 13.66
CA ASN A 524 -2.07 -11.61 15.02
C ASN A 524 -1.06 -12.12 16.04
N ARG A 525 -0.42 -13.26 15.74
CA ARG A 525 0.65 -13.79 16.57
C ARG A 525 1.80 -12.79 16.73
N THR A 526 2.30 -12.23 15.63
CA THR A 526 3.41 -11.27 15.65
C THR A 526 3.11 -10.07 16.53
N PHE A 527 1.88 -9.54 16.47
CA PHE A 527 1.46 -8.37 17.25
C PHE A 527 0.85 -8.70 18.60
N PHE A 528 0.74 -9.98 19.00
CA PHE A 528 0.24 -10.35 20.31
C PHE A 528 1.03 -9.70 21.48
N PRO A 529 2.38 -9.61 21.43
CA PRO A 529 3.16 -8.93 22.46
C PRO A 529 2.93 -7.41 22.54
N TYR A 530 2.38 -6.79 21.50
CA TYR A 530 2.23 -5.33 21.42
C TYR A 530 1.40 -4.77 22.60
N THR A 531 0.23 -5.35 22.85
CA THR A 531 -0.65 -4.95 23.97
C THR A 531 -0.07 -5.38 25.32
N GLN A 532 0.73 -6.45 25.35
CA GLN A 532 1.36 -6.91 26.58
C GLN A 532 2.49 -5.97 27.01
N GLY A 533 3.30 -5.49 26.07
CA GLY A 533 4.36 -4.51 26.32
C GLY A 533 3.80 -3.19 26.86
N SER A 534 2.67 -2.73 26.32
CA SER A 534 2.01 -1.53 26.86
C SER A 534 1.46 -1.76 28.27
N HIS A 535 0.85 -2.92 28.53
CA HIS A 535 0.38 -3.29 29.88
C HIS A 535 1.55 -3.41 30.88
N LEU A 536 2.70 -3.92 30.46
CA LEU A 536 3.88 -4.03 31.30
C LEU A 536 4.42 -2.64 31.67
N LEU A 537 4.57 -1.74 30.70
CA LEU A 537 4.97 -0.34 30.95
C LEU A 537 4.01 0.39 31.89
N LEU A 538 2.69 0.19 31.71
CA LEU A 538 1.68 0.73 32.61
C LEU A 538 1.88 0.24 34.04
N ASN A 539 2.12 -1.06 34.22
CA ASN A 539 2.39 -1.67 35.53
C ASN A 539 3.75 -1.27 36.11
N LEU A 540 4.70 -0.82 35.28
CA LEU A 540 5.97 -0.23 35.70
C LEU A 540 5.85 1.28 36.05
N GLY A 541 4.65 1.84 36.00
CA GLY A 541 4.38 3.21 36.44
C GLY A 541 4.32 4.25 35.32
N VAL A 542 4.43 3.85 34.04
CA VAL A 542 4.32 4.77 32.90
C VAL A 542 2.87 5.21 32.69
N ASP A 543 2.67 6.49 32.36
CA ASP A 543 1.37 7.05 32.05
C ASP A 543 0.77 6.50 30.75
N VAL A 544 -0.51 6.16 30.79
CA VAL A 544 -1.27 5.52 29.69
C VAL A 544 -1.41 6.46 28.49
N PHE A 545 -1.71 7.74 28.76
CA PHE A 545 -1.90 8.74 27.71
C PHE A 545 -0.57 9.14 27.05
N ARG A 546 0.54 9.08 27.79
CA ARG A 546 1.91 9.19 27.25
C ARG A 546 2.22 8.06 26.29
N ILE A 547 1.97 6.80 26.66
CA ILE A 547 2.19 5.66 25.78
C ILE A 547 1.40 5.82 24.47
N ASP A 548 0.11 6.15 24.56
CA ASP A 548 -0.74 6.26 23.38
C ASP A 548 -0.35 7.41 22.43
N ARG A 549 0.06 8.54 23.00
CA ARG A 549 0.55 9.68 22.21
C ARG A 549 1.84 9.33 21.48
N LEU A 550 2.76 8.62 22.12
CA LEU A 550 4.05 8.26 21.54
C LEU A 550 3.90 7.26 20.38
N ILE A 551 3.03 6.27 20.55
CA ILE A 551 2.73 5.30 19.50
C ILE A 551 1.99 5.96 18.33
N SER A 552 1.02 6.84 18.62
CA SER A 552 0.36 7.63 17.57
C SER A 552 1.37 8.50 16.81
N ARG A 553 2.33 9.11 17.51
CA ARG A 553 3.41 9.91 16.93
C ARG A 553 4.38 9.06 16.11
N PHE A 554 4.66 7.83 16.54
CA PHE A 554 5.46 6.86 15.79
C PHE A 554 4.85 6.57 14.41
N GLY A 555 3.52 6.57 14.33
CA GLY A 555 2.77 6.51 13.08
C GLY A 555 1.58 5.57 13.05
N LEU A 556 1.38 4.77 14.09
CA LEU A 556 0.26 3.85 14.17
C LEU A 556 -1.05 4.65 14.34
N PRO A 557 -2.15 4.28 13.65
CA PRO A 557 -3.35 5.11 13.59
C PRO A 557 -4.02 5.34 14.96
N MET A 558 -3.78 4.46 15.94
CA MET A 558 -4.20 4.62 17.33
C MET A 558 -3.16 4.01 18.27
N GLY A 559 -2.92 4.63 19.43
CA GLY A 559 -2.05 4.13 20.50
C GLY A 559 -2.62 2.89 21.22
N PRO A 560 -1.82 2.00 21.84
CA PRO A 560 -2.23 0.68 22.31
C PRO A 560 -3.44 0.65 23.25
N PHE A 561 -3.78 1.71 23.98
CA PHE A 561 -4.93 1.75 24.90
C PHE A 561 -6.20 2.31 24.25
N HIS A 562 -6.06 3.27 23.35
CA HIS A 562 -7.10 3.70 22.41
C HIS A 562 -7.42 2.55 21.43
N PHE A 563 -6.36 1.87 20.99
CA PHE A 563 -6.32 0.68 20.15
C PHE A 563 -6.80 -0.53 20.94
N ALA A 564 -6.59 -0.70 22.24
CA ALA A 564 -7.17 -1.80 23.04
C ALA A 564 -8.71 -1.81 23.02
N VAL A 565 -9.34 -0.67 22.74
CA VAL A 565 -10.80 -0.56 22.54
C VAL A 565 -11.23 -0.80 21.08
N ALA A 566 -10.28 -0.83 20.13
CA ALA A 566 -10.52 -1.18 18.72
C ALA A 566 -9.91 -2.55 18.32
N MET A 567 -8.98 -3.09 19.10
CA MET A 567 -8.06 -4.21 18.82
C MET A 567 -7.96 -5.19 19.99
N ALA A 568 -8.91 -5.14 20.92
CA ALA A 568 -9.53 -6.40 21.31
C ALA A 568 -10.16 -7.00 20.06
N ILE A 569 -9.28 -7.53 19.21
CA ILE A 569 -9.54 -8.46 18.15
C ILE A 569 -9.98 -7.86 16.81
N PHE A 570 -9.03 -7.79 15.89
CA PHE A 570 -9.39 -7.61 14.48
C PHE A 570 -9.85 -8.91 13.79
N ASP A 571 -9.63 -10.06 14.44
CA ASP A 571 -9.76 -11.36 13.78
C ASP A 571 -10.58 -12.39 14.60
N ALA A 572 -10.27 -12.72 15.85
CA ALA A 572 -11.19 -13.47 16.73
C ALA A 572 -12.49 -12.69 17.14
N ILE A 573 -13.33 -12.37 16.16
CA ILE A 573 -14.76 -12.14 16.32
C ILE A 573 -15.17 -10.85 17.03
N LEU A 574 -15.36 -9.81 16.21
CA LEU A 574 -16.39 -8.80 16.47
C LEU A 574 -17.79 -9.43 16.29
N LEU A 575 -18.30 -10.09 17.34
CA LEU A 575 -19.72 -10.38 17.48
C LEU A 575 -20.42 -9.16 18.11
N GLN A 576 -21.24 -8.54 17.26
CA GLN A 576 -22.36 -7.64 17.57
C GLN A 576 -22.00 -6.27 18.17
N ASP A 577 -21.70 -5.36 17.23
CA ASP A 577 -21.73 -3.88 17.22
C ASP A 577 -20.82 -3.10 18.18
N LEU A 578 -20.71 -3.60 19.39
CA LEU A 578 -20.31 -2.93 20.60
C LEU A 578 -19.94 -4.13 21.50
N ALA A 579 -18.75 -4.73 21.40
CA ALA A 579 -18.43 -5.99 22.09
C ALA A 579 -17.65 -5.85 23.42
N GLY A 580 -16.95 -4.74 23.65
CA GLY A 580 -16.31 -4.46 24.92
C GLY A 580 -15.13 -5.39 25.23
N TYR A 581 -14.60 -5.33 26.44
CA TYR A 581 -13.36 -6.01 26.83
C TYR A 581 -13.50 -7.54 27.00
N GLY A 582 -14.71 -8.10 27.00
CA GLY A 582 -14.95 -9.53 27.27
C GLY A 582 -14.33 -10.47 26.23
N VAL A 583 -14.33 -10.09 24.95
CA VAL A 583 -13.73 -10.92 23.89
C VAL A 583 -12.20 -10.87 23.97
N ALA A 584 -11.63 -9.71 24.29
CA ALA A 584 -10.19 -9.54 24.54
C ALA A 584 -9.66 -10.53 25.58
N LEU A 585 -10.44 -10.78 26.64
CA LEU A 585 -10.10 -11.74 27.70
C LEU A 585 -10.10 -13.18 27.20
N ALA A 586 -11.05 -13.56 26.33
CA ALA A 586 -11.11 -14.92 25.78
C ALA A 586 -9.89 -15.23 24.90
N VAL A 587 -9.57 -14.32 23.96
CA VAL A 587 -8.43 -14.48 23.04
C VAL A 587 -7.10 -14.37 23.77
N GLY A 588 -6.99 -13.42 24.72
CA GLY A 588 -5.82 -13.29 25.58
C GLY A 588 -5.56 -14.56 26.40
N LYS A 589 -6.60 -15.29 26.81
CA LYS A 589 -6.47 -16.56 27.51
C LYS A 589 -5.99 -17.69 26.57
N GLU A 590 -6.51 -17.78 25.36
CA GLU A 590 -6.08 -18.78 24.37
C GLU A 590 -4.61 -18.58 23.97
N LEU A 591 -4.23 -17.36 23.58
CA LEU A 591 -2.87 -17.05 23.18
C LEU A 591 -1.90 -17.06 24.37
N GLY A 592 -2.34 -16.63 25.54
CA GLY A 592 -1.55 -16.73 26.77
C GLY A 592 -1.32 -18.18 27.20
N ALA A 593 -2.26 -19.09 26.90
CA ALA A 593 -2.04 -20.53 27.10
C ALA A 593 -1.07 -21.11 26.06
N ALA A 594 -1.22 -20.72 24.79
CA ALA A 594 -0.36 -21.18 23.69
C ALA A 594 1.11 -20.71 23.83
N PHE A 595 1.33 -19.50 24.36
CA PHE A 595 2.65 -18.86 24.48
C PHE A 595 2.97 -18.47 25.92
N SER A 596 2.68 -19.36 26.87
CA SER A 596 2.79 -19.11 28.31
C SER A 596 4.21 -18.78 28.79
N ASP A 597 5.24 -19.26 28.10
CA ASP A 597 6.65 -19.02 28.42
C ASP A 597 7.11 -17.58 28.18
N ARG A 598 6.37 -16.84 27.33
CA ARG A 598 6.74 -15.51 26.82
C ARG A 598 5.58 -14.51 26.82
N SER A 599 4.60 -14.70 27.70
CA SER A 599 3.43 -13.83 27.83
C SER A 599 3.44 -13.06 29.15
N PHE A 600 3.03 -11.79 29.12
CA PHE A 600 2.75 -10.98 30.30
C PHE A 600 1.24 -10.84 30.50
N ARG A 601 0.74 -11.29 31.65
CA ARG A 601 -0.68 -11.21 32.02
C ARG A 601 -0.94 -10.05 32.96
N SER A 602 -1.86 -9.17 32.57
CA SER A 602 -2.28 -8.01 33.37
C SER A 602 -3.75 -8.14 33.77
N PRO A 603 -4.12 -7.88 35.05
CA PRO A 603 -5.51 -7.89 35.50
C PRO A 603 -6.30 -6.63 35.06
N LEU A 604 -5.64 -5.67 34.40
CA LEU A 604 -6.22 -4.37 34.04
C LEU A 604 -7.56 -4.46 33.31
N VAL A 605 -7.65 -5.33 32.31
CA VAL A 605 -8.85 -5.49 31.49
C VAL A 605 -10.00 -6.07 32.34
N GLU A 606 -9.71 -7.03 33.22
CA GLU A 606 -10.68 -7.59 34.15
C GLU A 606 -11.18 -6.53 35.16
N LEU A 607 -10.27 -5.69 35.68
CA LEU A 607 -10.60 -4.59 36.59
C LEU A 607 -11.46 -3.51 35.91
N LEU A 608 -11.17 -3.17 34.64
CA LEU A 608 -11.99 -2.25 33.86
C LEU A 608 -13.42 -2.76 33.69
N VAL A 609 -13.59 -4.03 33.32
CA VAL A 609 -14.91 -4.66 33.19
C VAL A 609 -15.65 -4.63 34.54
N LYS A 610 -14.99 -5.01 35.63
CA LYS A 610 -15.57 -4.98 36.99
C LYS A 610 -15.99 -3.58 37.41
N SER A 611 -15.27 -2.55 36.97
CA SER A 611 -15.61 -1.14 37.22
C SER A 611 -16.71 -0.57 36.32
N GLY A 612 -17.33 -1.40 35.46
CA GLY A 612 -18.37 -0.98 34.53
C GLY A 612 -17.83 -0.20 33.33
N ARG A 613 -16.55 -0.33 32.98
CA ARG A 613 -15.93 0.32 31.82
C ARG A 613 -15.73 -0.71 30.73
N ASN A 614 -16.54 -0.65 29.67
CA ASN A 614 -16.57 -1.65 28.60
C ASN A 614 -16.27 -1.06 27.22
N GLY A 615 -15.48 0.02 27.19
CA GLY A 615 -15.02 0.66 25.96
C GLY A 615 -16.13 1.44 25.26
N LYS A 616 -16.16 1.37 23.92
CA LYS A 616 -17.17 2.07 23.10
C LYS A 616 -18.61 1.62 23.37
N ASN A 617 -18.79 0.42 23.92
CA ASN A 617 -20.10 -0.16 24.18
C ASN A 617 -20.99 0.69 25.07
N ASN A 618 -20.41 1.17 26.16
CA ASN A 618 -21.10 1.96 27.17
C ASN A 618 -20.51 3.36 27.28
N GLY A 619 -19.77 3.79 26.24
CA GLY A 619 -19.15 5.10 26.17
C GLY A 619 -17.94 5.31 27.10
N LYS A 620 -17.50 4.28 27.85
CA LYS A 620 -16.48 4.43 28.91
C LYS A 620 -15.47 3.27 28.91
N GLY A 621 -14.20 3.56 28.66
CA GLY A 621 -13.08 2.60 28.70
C GLY A 621 -11.83 3.26 29.31
N TYR A 622 -10.68 3.14 28.65
CA TYR A 622 -9.52 4.01 28.97
C TYR A 622 -9.81 5.50 28.71
N TYR A 623 -10.73 5.75 27.77
CA TYR A 623 -11.20 7.06 27.34
C TYR A 623 -12.72 7.16 27.49
N LEU A 624 -13.24 8.37 27.36
CA LEU A 624 -14.66 8.61 27.09
C LEU A 624 -14.91 8.57 25.58
N TYR A 625 -15.95 7.85 25.18
CA TYR A 625 -16.37 7.67 23.80
C TYR A 625 -17.74 8.32 23.59
N GLU A 626 -17.75 9.44 22.88
CA GLU A 626 -18.96 10.11 22.41
C GLU A 626 -19.16 9.82 20.93
N LYS A 627 -20.40 9.56 20.52
CA LYS A 627 -20.72 9.25 19.11
C LYS A 627 -20.34 10.44 18.22
N GLY A 628 -19.48 10.21 17.23
CA GLY A 628 -19.03 11.23 16.28
C GLY A 628 -17.83 12.07 16.74
N SER A 629 -17.33 11.87 17.96
CA SER A 629 -16.19 12.62 18.51
C SER A 629 -14.93 11.78 18.63
N LYS A 630 -13.76 12.43 18.65
CA LYS A 630 -12.50 11.78 19.02
C LYS A 630 -12.55 11.38 20.51
N PRO A 631 -12.05 10.20 20.89
CA PRO A 631 -12.01 9.79 22.29
C PRO A 631 -11.21 10.75 23.16
N LYS A 632 -11.76 11.07 24.35
CA LYS A 632 -11.19 12.04 25.29
C LYS A 632 -10.58 11.33 26.49
N PRO A 633 -9.38 11.72 26.95
CA PRO A 633 -8.78 11.17 28.16
C PRO A 633 -9.74 11.24 29.36
N ASP A 634 -9.81 10.17 30.15
CA ASP A 634 -10.66 10.12 31.35
C ASP A 634 -9.82 9.88 32.61
N PRO A 635 -9.54 10.91 33.42
CA PRO A 635 -8.78 10.75 34.66
C PRO A 635 -9.43 9.78 35.67
N SER A 636 -10.73 9.50 35.58
CA SER A 636 -11.41 8.56 36.48
C SER A 636 -10.96 7.10 36.29
N VAL A 637 -10.16 6.80 35.27
CA VAL A 637 -9.53 5.48 35.08
C VAL A 637 -8.29 5.29 35.96
N LEU A 638 -7.70 6.36 36.49
CA LEU A 638 -6.45 6.30 37.26
C LEU A 638 -6.53 5.43 38.52
N PRO A 639 -7.59 5.47 39.35
CA PRO A 639 -7.70 4.58 40.51
C PRO A 639 -7.69 3.09 40.15
N ILE A 640 -8.26 2.74 38.99
CA ILE A 640 -8.28 1.35 38.49
C ILE A 640 -6.88 0.93 38.04
N ILE A 641 -6.12 1.85 37.44
CA ILE A 641 -4.72 1.64 37.06
C ILE A 641 -3.84 1.48 38.30
N GLU A 642 -4.05 2.28 39.33
CA GLU A 642 -3.34 2.15 40.61
C GLU A 642 -3.61 0.80 41.28
N GLU A 643 -4.86 0.34 41.28
CA GLU A 643 -5.20 -1.00 41.77
C GLU A 643 -4.53 -2.09 40.93
N CYS A 644 -4.52 -1.96 39.61
CA CYS A 644 -3.81 -2.89 38.72
C CYS A 644 -2.31 -2.96 39.04
N ARG A 645 -1.67 -1.80 39.24
CA ARG A 645 -0.25 -1.71 39.61
C ARG A 645 0.02 -2.40 40.95
N ARG A 646 -0.85 -2.19 41.94
CA ARG A 646 -0.75 -2.80 43.28
C ARG A 646 -0.87 -4.33 43.23
N VAL A 647 -1.83 -4.85 42.45
CA VAL A 647 -2.05 -6.30 42.30
C VAL A 647 -0.91 -6.97 41.53
N THR A 648 -0.41 -6.32 40.48
CA THR A 648 0.63 -6.89 39.61
C THR A 648 2.01 -6.81 40.25
N ASN A 649 2.30 -5.74 41.01
CA ASN A 649 3.48 -5.55 41.85
C ASN A 649 4.84 -5.83 41.15
N VAL A 650 5.05 -5.24 39.97
CA VAL A 650 6.28 -5.41 39.16
C VAL A 650 7.22 -4.20 39.18
N MET A 651 6.87 -3.12 39.90
CA MET A 651 7.71 -1.91 39.98
C MET A 651 8.99 -2.18 40.79
N PRO A 652 10.19 -1.92 40.23
CA PRO A 652 11.44 -2.05 40.97
C PRO A 652 11.44 -1.16 42.23
N GLY A 653 11.59 -1.77 43.41
CA GLY A 653 11.55 -1.05 44.69
C GLY A 653 10.22 -0.32 44.97
N GLY A 654 9.13 -0.74 44.32
CA GLY A 654 7.80 -0.12 44.46
C GLY A 654 7.68 1.28 43.83
N LYS A 655 8.65 1.72 43.02
CA LYS A 655 8.67 3.05 42.41
C LYS A 655 8.46 3.00 40.89
N PRO A 656 7.78 4.00 40.31
CA PRO A 656 7.68 4.15 38.86
C PRO A 656 9.07 4.22 38.21
N ILE A 657 9.23 3.57 37.07
CA ILE A 657 10.48 3.62 36.29
C ILE A 657 10.63 4.97 35.58
N SER A 658 11.89 5.39 35.40
CA SER A 658 12.23 6.50 34.51
C SER A 658 12.68 5.94 33.17
N VAL A 659 11.96 6.28 32.10
CA VAL A 659 12.22 5.84 30.73
C VAL A 659 12.03 6.98 29.74
N SER A 660 12.89 7.03 28.73
CA SER A 660 12.76 7.98 27.63
C SER A 660 11.56 7.67 26.73
N ASP A 661 11.12 8.66 25.95
CA ASP A 661 10.03 8.48 24.98
C ASP A 661 10.37 7.43 23.91
N ASN A 662 11.63 7.34 23.50
CA ASN A 662 12.09 6.33 22.55
C ASN A 662 12.08 4.93 23.17
N GLU A 663 12.59 4.77 24.40
CA GLU A 663 12.55 3.49 25.10
C GLU A 663 11.13 2.97 25.29
N ILE A 664 10.13 3.85 25.51
CA ILE A 664 8.72 3.43 25.58
C ILE A 664 8.27 2.76 24.27
N VAL A 665 8.62 3.35 23.13
CA VAL A 665 8.27 2.79 21.82
C VAL A 665 8.99 1.46 21.59
N GLU A 666 10.28 1.39 21.93
CA GLU A 666 11.09 0.17 21.80
C GLU A 666 10.61 -0.96 22.72
N MET A 667 10.28 -0.66 23.98
CA MET A 667 9.74 -1.62 24.95
C MET A 667 8.38 -2.20 24.55
N ILE A 668 7.67 -1.56 23.61
CA ILE A 668 6.42 -2.05 23.01
C ILE A 668 6.68 -2.82 21.72
N LEU A 669 7.53 -2.28 20.83
CA LEU A 669 7.72 -2.82 19.47
C LEU A 669 8.80 -3.89 19.36
N PHE A 670 9.84 -3.89 20.21
CA PHE A 670 10.88 -4.93 20.15
C PHE A 670 10.35 -6.32 20.48
N PRO A 671 9.42 -6.52 21.43
CA PRO A 671 8.74 -7.81 21.58
C PRO A 671 7.99 -8.26 20.32
N VAL A 672 7.41 -7.33 19.56
CA VAL A 672 6.74 -7.62 18.28
C VAL A 672 7.76 -8.07 17.23
N VAL A 673 8.89 -7.36 17.11
CA VAL A 673 10.00 -7.76 16.23
C VAL A 673 10.57 -9.12 16.64
N ASN A 674 10.65 -9.39 17.93
CA ASN A 674 11.14 -10.66 18.45
C ASN A 674 10.17 -11.82 18.13
N GLU A 675 8.86 -11.60 18.19
CA GLU A 675 7.88 -12.61 17.77
C GLU A 675 7.86 -12.77 16.25
N ALA A 676 8.05 -11.69 15.48
CA ALA A 676 8.25 -11.77 14.03
C ALA A 676 9.45 -12.67 13.67
N CYS A 677 10.55 -12.58 14.43
CA CYS A 677 11.69 -13.48 14.28
C CYS A 677 11.31 -14.96 14.47
N ARG A 678 10.43 -15.28 15.43
CA ARG A 678 9.95 -16.67 15.65
C ARG A 678 9.05 -17.14 14.52
N VAL A 679 8.13 -16.29 14.07
CA VAL A 679 7.24 -16.57 12.92
C VAL A 679 8.06 -16.86 11.65
N MET A 680 9.17 -16.14 11.44
CA MET A 680 10.10 -16.40 10.34
C MET A 680 10.93 -17.68 10.56
N ASP A 681 11.45 -17.92 11.76
CA ASP A 681 12.25 -19.11 12.11
C ASP A 681 11.45 -20.41 11.93
N GLU A 682 10.16 -20.37 12.29
CA GLU A 682 9.24 -21.50 12.18
C GLU A 682 8.71 -21.71 10.75
N GLY A 683 9.07 -20.85 9.79
CA GLY A 683 8.64 -20.97 8.39
C GLY A 683 7.15 -20.67 8.16
N VAL A 684 6.50 -19.93 9.08
CA VAL A 684 5.09 -19.53 8.95
C VAL A 684 4.92 -18.55 7.79
N VAL A 685 5.91 -17.71 7.51
CA VAL A 685 5.91 -16.82 6.34
C VAL A 685 6.95 -17.29 5.32
N VAL A 686 6.65 -17.10 4.03
CA VAL A 686 7.60 -17.46 2.96
C VAL A 686 8.81 -16.54 2.98
N ARG A 687 8.62 -15.26 3.29
CA ARG A 687 9.67 -14.22 3.32
C ARG A 687 9.39 -13.21 4.42
N ALA A 688 10.45 -12.54 4.88
CA ALA A 688 10.34 -11.36 5.76
C ALA A 688 9.43 -10.26 5.16
N SER A 689 9.58 -10.00 3.85
CA SER A 689 8.78 -9.00 3.13
C SER A 689 7.27 -9.30 3.15
N ASP A 690 6.88 -10.57 3.22
CA ASP A 690 5.47 -10.97 3.26
C ASP A 690 4.87 -10.59 4.62
N LEU A 691 5.64 -10.73 5.71
CA LEU A 691 5.24 -10.27 7.04
C LEU A 691 5.22 -8.74 7.16
N ASP A 692 6.14 -8.04 6.49
CA ASP A 692 6.10 -6.58 6.40
C ASP A 692 4.81 -6.10 5.73
N VAL A 693 4.45 -6.65 4.58
CA VAL A 693 3.20 -6.32 3.87
C VAL A 693 1.99 -6.63 4.76
N ALA A 694 1.99 -7.79 5.41
CA ALA A 694 0.91 -8.17 6.29
C ALA A 694 0.79 -7.23 7.51
N SER A 695 1.92 -6.77 8.07
CA SER A 695 1.93 -5.78 9.16
C SER A 695 1.40 -4.41 8.72
N VAL A 696 1.76 -3.95 7.51
CA VAL A 696 1.32 -2.68 6.95
C VAL A 696 -0.17 -2.71 6.60
N LEU A 697 -0.64 -3.79 5.98
CA LEU A 697 -2.02 -3.89 5.47
C LEU A 697 -3.02 -4.42 6.50
N GLY A 698 -2.58 -5.24 7.45
CA GLY A 698 -3.39 -5.81 8.53
C GLY A 698 -3.41 -4.94 9.78
N MET A 699 -2.23 -4.55 10.26
CA MET A 699 -2.09 -3.77 11.51
C MET A 699 -1.90 -2.27 11.29
N SER A 700 -1.96 -1.80 10.04
CA SER A 700 -1.68 -0.41 9.69
C SER A 700 -0.31 0.07 10.19
N PHE A 701 0.68 -0.83 10.21
CA PHE A 701 2.06 -0.44 10.51
C PHE A 701 2.49 0.64 9.50
N PRO A 702 3.20 1.70 9.93
CA PRO A 702 3.46 2.84 9.06
C PRO A 702 4.27 2.44 7.82
N SER A 703 3.68 2.56 6.63
CA SER A 703 4.33 2.12 5.38
C SER A 703 5.63 2.85 5.08
N TYR A 704 5.76 4.11 5.50
CA TYR A 704 7.01 4.87 5.40
C TYR A 704 8.13 4.37 6.32
N ARG A 705 7.84 3.38 7.17
CA ARG A 705 8.84 2.62 7.94
C ARG A 705 9.06 1.21 7.40
N GLY A 706 8.52 0.87 6.22
CA GLY A 706 8.75 -0.38 5.50
C GLY A 706 7.91 -1.59 5.98
N GLY A 707 7.63 -1.67 7.28
CA GLY A 707 7.04 -2.86 7.91
C GLY A 707 7.81 -3.23 9.16
N ILE A 708 7.30 -4.18 9.95
CA ILE A 708 7.88 -4.51 11.25
C ILE A 708 9.31 -5.07 11.18
N VAL A 709 9.60 -5.91 10.19
CA VAL A 709 10.92 -6.53 10.00
C VAL A 709 11.88 -5.53 9.38
N PHE A 710 11.45 -4.81 8.34
CA PHE A 710 12.26 -3.75 7.73
C PHE A 710 12.62 -2.66 8.75
N TRP A 711 11.67 -2.22 9.56
CA TRP A 711 11.94 -1.28 10.64
C TRP A 711 12.93 -1.85 11.67
N GLY A 712 12.81 -3.14 12.02
CA GLY A 712 13.77 -3.84 12.86
C GLY A 712 15.19 -3.83 12.29
N ASP A 713 15.34 -3.97 10.97
CA ASP A 713 16.63 -3.86 10.28
C ASP A 713 17.19 -2.43 10.30
N THR A 714 16.34 -1.42 10.11
CA THR A 714 16.75 -0.01 10.22
C THR A 714 17.21 0.36 11.62
N VAL A 715 16.58 -0.21 12.66
CA VAL A 715 16.99 -0.03 14.06
C VAL A 715 18.28 -0.79 14.36
N GLY A 716 18.43 -1.99 13.80
CA GLY A 716 19.61 -2.83 13.93
C GLY A 716 19.38 -4.03 14.88
N PRO A 717 19.62 -5.28 14.42
CA PRO A 717 19.45 -6.49 15.24
C PRO A 717 20.21 -6.47 16.57
N ASN A 718 21.41 -5.87 16.58
CA ASN A 718 22.27 -5.78 17.77
C ASN A 718 21.64 -4.96 18.89
N HIS A 719 21.09 -3.80 18.55
CA HIS A 719 20.42 -2.92 19.51
C HIS A 719 19.16 -3.58 20.07
N ILE A 720 18.37 -4.21 19.19
CA ILE A 720 17.14 -4.92 19.59
C ILE A 720 17.48 -6.08 20.55
N TYR A 721 18.47 -6.90 20.21
CA TYR A 721 18.91 -8.01 21.05
C TYR A 721 19.43 -7.52 22.41
N ALA A 722 20.31 -6.52 22.43
CA ALA A 722 20.89 -6.00 23.67
C ALA A 722 19.82 -5.41 24.60
N SER A 723 18.88 -4.64 24.04
CA SER A 723 17.76 -4.05 24.79
C SER A 723 16.82 -5.12 25.35
N LEU A 724 16.43 -6.11 24.54
CA LEU A 724 15.61 -7.24 24.99
C LEU A 724 16.31 -8.07 26.07
N LYS A 725 17.61 -8.35 25.93
CA LYS A 725 18.38 -9.06 26.94
C LYS A 725 18.40 -8.30 28.27
N LYS A 726 18.70 -7.00 28.24
CA LYS A 726 18.66 -6.12 29.43
C LYS A 726 17.28 -6.13 30.09
N TRP A 727 16.20 -5.99 29.33
CA TRP A 727 14.85 -6.00 29.89
C TRP A 727 14.40 -7.39 30.34
N SER A 728 14.93 -8.46 29.74
CA SER A 728 14.66 -9.83 30.19
C SER A 728 15.26 -10.09 31.57
N GLU A 729 16.45 -9.54 31.85
CA GLU A 729 17.10 -9.63 33.17
C GLU A 729 16.34 -8.80 34.22
N LEU A 730 15.80 -7.64 33.84
CA LEU A 730 15.10 -6.73 34.75
C LEU A 730 13.62 -7.09 35.00
N TYR A 731 12.90 -7.53 33.97
CA TYR A 731 11.44 -7.65 33.99
C TYR A 731 10.93 -9.05 33.64
N GLY A 732 11.83 -10.02 33.40
CA GLY A 732 11.49 -11.42 33.22
C GLY A 732 11.29 -11.88 31.77
N SER A 733 10.74 -13.09 31.60
CA SER A 733 10.80 -13.84 30.34
C SER A 733 10.04 -13.24 29.17
N PHE A 734 9.12 -12.30 29.40
CA PHE A 734 8.41 -11.59 28.33
C PHE A 734 9.35 -10.93 27.33
N TYR A 735 10.47 -10.36 27.80
CA TYR A 735 11.48 -9.74 26.94
C TYR A 735 12.56 -10.69 26.45
N LYS A 736 12.45 -12.00 26.73
CA LYS A 736 13.50 -12.97 26.37
C LYS A 736 13.74 -12.98 24.85
N PRO A 737 14.97 -12.68 24.38
CA PRO A 737 15.26 -12.68 22.95
C PRO A 737 15.09 -14.08 22.34
N SER A 738 14.67 -14.11 21.07
CA SER A 738 14.61 -15.34 20.28
C SER A 738 15.99 -15.80 19.86
N ARG A 739 16.15 -17.11 19.65
CA ARG A 739 17.40 -17.67 19.10
C ARG A 739 17.72 -17.08 17.73
N PHE A 740 16.69 -16.92 16.90
CA PHE A 740 16.80 -16.31 15.58
C PHE A 740 17.32 -14.87 15.61
N LEU A 741 16.85 -14.05 16.56
CA LEU A 741 17.35 -12.68 16.76
C LEU A 741 18.78 -12.69 17.31
N GLU A 742 19.07 -13.53 18.30
CA GLU A 742 20.39 -13.67 18.90
C GLU A 742 21.46 -14.07 17.87
N GLU A 743 21.15 -15.05 17.02
CA GLU A 743 22.04 -15.49 15.95
C GLU A 743 22.38 -14.35 14.99
N ARG A 744 21.37 -13.59 14.55
CA ARG A 744 21.54 -12.49 13.60
C ARG A 744 22.30 -11.31 14.20
N ALA A 745 22.01 -10.98 15.45
CA ALA A 745 22.76 -9.98 16.18
C ALA A 745 24.23 -10.38 16.31
N THR A 746 24.50 -11.62 16.72
CA THR A 746 25.88 -12.11 16.88
C THR A 746 26.65 -12.14 15.56
N LYS A 747 25.98 -12.46 14.44
CA LYS A 747 26.59 -12.51 13.10
C LYS A 747 26.62 -11.17 12.37
N GLY A 748 25.98 -10.13 12.91
CA GLY A 748 25.88 -8.81 12.25
C GLY A 748 25.11 -8.84 10.93
N ILE A 749 24.12 -9.72 10.79
CA ILE A 749 23.30 -9.84 9.58
C ILE A 749 21.87 -9.32 9.80
N PRO A 750 21.20 -8.79 8.76
CA PRO A 750 19.82 -8.32 8.87
C PRO A 750 18.82 -9.42 9.28
N LEU A 751 17.75 -9.03 10.01
CA LEU A 751 16.55 -9.82 10.28
C LEU A 751 15.93 -10.37 9.00
N SER A 752 15.86 -9.54 7.95
CA SER A 752 15.29 -9.93 6.65
C SER A 752 16.15 -10.92 5.85
N ALA A 753 17.40 -11.17 6.25
CA ALA A 753 18.25 -12.12 5.55
C ALA A 753 17.64 -13.54 5.59
N PRO A 754 17.67 -14.29 4.47
CA PRO A 754 17.19 -15.66 4.44
C PRO A 754 17.88 -16.49 5.54
N ALA A 755 17.10 -17.29 6.27
CA ALA A 755 17.68 -18.19 7.27
C ALA A 755 18.68 -19.14 6.60
N SER A 756 19.88 -19.31 7.19
CA SER A 756 20.81 -20.33 6.72
C SER A 756 20.12 -21.69 6.85
N THR A 757 19.99 -22.41 5.74
CA THR A 757 19.35 -23.73 5.73
C THR A 757 20.12 -24.67 6.64
N SER A 758 19.55 -24.99 7.81
CA SER A 758 20.04 -26.09 8.61
C SER A 758 19.74 -27.41 7.87
N PRO A 759 20.65 -28.40 7.85
CA PRO A 759 20.50 -29.61 7.02
C PRO A 759 19.24 -30.45 7.28
N GLY A 760 18.53 -30.20 8.39
CA GLY A 760 17.30 -30.91 8.77
C GLY A 760 16.00 -30.35 8.17
N SER A 761 16.00 -29.21 7.47
CA SER A 761 14.74 -28.60 6.95
C SER A 761 14.34 -29.04 5.54
N ARG A 762 15.19 -29.81 4.84
CA ARG A 762 14.87 -30.32 3.49
C ARG A 762 13.66 -31.27 3.44
N SER A 763 13.16 -31.74 4.57
CA SER A 763 11.98 -32.61 4.61
C SER A 763 10.65 -31.86 4.82
N ARG A 764 10.63 -30.52 4.85
CA ARG A 764 9.42 -29.71 5.11
C ARG A 764 9.21 -28.53 4.14
N LEU A 765 9.69 -28.62 2.90
CA LEU A 765 9.46 -27.61 1.85
C LEU A 765 8.80 -28.19 0.61
#